data_AF-A0A1S4GYZ9-F1
#
_entry.id   AF-A0A1S4GYZ9-F1
#
_cell.length_a   1.000
_cell.length_b   1.000
_cell.length_c   1.000
_cell.angle_alpha   90.00
_cell.angle_beta   90.00
_cell.angle_gamma   90.00
#
_symmetry.space_group_name_H-M   'P 1'
#
loop_
_entity.id
_entity.type
_entity.pdbx_description
1 polymer ?
#
loop_
_entity_poly.entity_id
_entity_poly.type
_entity_poly.pdbx_seq_one_letter_code
_entity_poly.pdbx_strand_id
1 'polypeptide(L)'
;MKTPGGKMRMKYGKLFIFFMICFNLIVFYYSWKYFLTSGHYLAESLTGGEGGLRGPAALPRRFGVVAPDSIPLVSYESSYRAGDPGGATLNRLRLKPTLTEDAGRPVSARERVQHTNGYLRKSITFVFRDFYDFDNDLLQSIGSVTALIPGVSVFVIAPELPYPPLDIFNPVPATGGGGNQSGRAAAGGPTPAWFTEGSNVRFFHLAYDVTKTLKDTFPVLHVSTRYVLFMPDSVRLTGRGLLSRMLREIDTPSGSELLLQQHQHLLLKQNGHGGIGGGGGGGASFDVNRKPERRIVAVPFGSNAKGAANCVQLQLDLPNWTLEYVTGNETERCDMFKQKHAILVETELLREMPDALASPFPDVFYIQAKLAGVKKVLLNGAFQDGRKLFTSYHTKTKRRNQRKEQFKALYRRLQVKKVIRKNYLYDKASSRGGPVPFGSAAGSSAGAGSAAANARRKYVKSYEHNNQTISLLTEITFYGCEKQTRSCIGQVHNGRPFYRYLGRNTPPCCLEKLKAVFRHVVDEFENVGIRYWLDNRALRDAIELKGLAPDAYEIDLSFNGDDVQRSVALRKAQTRPHTDEAGFHWLKATDGHYFRVQYSKQNTIAVNLLPFDLSSGELVRPSGFYGWKARKFSVEFLHPMSTVLFLGKPIMCPNNVIEYLEVKKVK
;
A
#
# COMPACT_ATOMS: atom_id res chain seq x y z
N MET A 1 -60.27 17.78 47.18
CA MET A 1 -59.71 19.12 46.92
C MET A 1 -59.17 19.15 45.50
N LYS A 2 -59.84 19.89 44.60
CA LYS A 2 -59.40 20.16 43.22
C LYS A 2 -58.67 21.50 43.22
N THR A 3 -57.43 21.55 42.74
CA THR A 3 -56.77 22.79 42.29
C THR A 3 -56.87 22.90 40.77
N PRO A 4 -57.20 24.08 40.20
CA PRO A 4 -57.51 24.21 38.78
C PRO A 4 -56.24 24.47 37.96
N GLY A 5 -56.02 23.63 36.94
CA GLY A 5 -55.01 23.87 35.90
C GLY A 5 -55.45 24.96 34.93
N GLY A 6 -54.82 26.13 35.03
CA GLY A 6 -54.99 27.23 34.09
C GLY A 6 -54.35 26.91 32.73
N LYS A 7 -55.19 26.65 31.72
CA LYS A 7 -54.76 26.62 30.31
C LYS A 7 -54.49 28.04 29.82
N MET A 8 -53.24 28.47 29.74
CA MET A 8 -52.86 29.66 28.95
C MET A 8 -53.03 29.34 27.46
N ARG A 9 -54.05 29.94 26.83
CA ARG A 9 -54.20 30.01 25.37
C ARG A 9 -53.07 30.86 24.79
N MET A 10 -52.04 30.25 24.20
CA MET A 10 -51.06 30.96 23.38
C MET A 10 -51.73 31.46 22.09
N LYS A 11 -52.32 32.66 22.15
CA LYS A 11 -52.91 33.35 20.98
C LYS A 11 -51.87 33.77 19.93
N TYR A 12 -50.56 33.63 20.20
CA TYR A 12 -49.47 34.11 19.33
C TYR A 12 -48.49 33.03 18.87
N GLY A 13 -48.80 31.74 19.03
CA GLY A 13 -47.87 30.65 18.63
C GLY A 13 -47.44 30.69 17.17
N LYS A 14 -48.35 31.10 16.26
CA LYS A 14 -48.03 31.29 14.84
C LYS A 14 -47.10 32.49 14.60
N LEU A 15 -47.24 33.56 15.39
CA LEU A 15 -46.38 34.74 15.33
C LEU A 15 -44.96 34.43 15.84
N PHE A 16 -44.86 33.60 16.89
CA PHE A 16 -43.58 33.16 17.42
C PHE A 16 -42.81 32.26 16.43
N ILE A 17 -43.51 31.32 15.78
CA ILE A 17 -42.91 30.48 14.73
C ILE A 17 -42.43 31.34 13.56
N PHE A 18 -43.24 32.31 13.12
CA PHE A 18 -42.85 33.24 12.06
C PHE A 18 -41.61 34.05 12.44
N PHE A 19 -41.54 34.56 13.66
CA PHE A 19 -40.37 35.29 14.16
C PHE A 19 -39.11 34.42 14.21
N MET A 20 -39.23 33.16 14.64
CA MET A 20 -38.13 32.18 14.65
C MET A 20 -37.62 31.87 13.24
N ILE A 21 -38.51 31.77 12.24
CA ILE A 21 -38.13 31.55 10.85
C ILE A 21 -37.40 32.78 10.28
N CYS A 22 -37.94 33.98 10.50
CA CYS A 22 -37.29 35.22 10.07
C CYS A 22 -35.92 35.41 10.72
N PHE A 23 -35.80 35.12 12.03
CA PHE A 23 -34.54 35.19 12.74
C PHE A 23 -33.50 34.21 12.16
N ASN A 24 -33.89 32.97 11.90
CA ASN A 24 -32.99 31.99 11.28
C ASN A 24 -32.59 32.37 9.85
N LEU A 25 -33.49 32.99 9.07
CA LEU A 25 -33.17 33.52 7.73
C LEU A 25 -32.17 34.67 7.79
N ILE A 26 -32.30 35.56 8.78
CA ILE A 26 -31.35 36.66 9.00
C ILE A 26 -29.98 36.09 9.39
N VAL A 27 -29.92 35.14 10.34
CA VAL A 27 -28.67 34.48 10.72
C VAL A 27 -28.04 33.78 9.52
N PHE A 28 -28.83 33.05 8.73
CA PHE A 28 -28.35 32.40 7.51
C PHE A 28 -27.83 33.43 6.49
N TYR A 29 -28.53 34.54 6.28
CA TYR A 29 -28.09 35.60 5.37
C TYR A 29 -26.76 36.22 5.82
N TYR A 30 -26.59 36.52 7.10
CA TYR A 30 -25.35 37.10 7.62
C TYR A 30 -24.20 36.08 7.66
N SER A 31 -24.46 34.81 7.97
CA SER A 31 -23.45 33.74 7.89
C SER A 31 -23.04 33.45 6.45
N TRP A 32 -23.99 33.44 5.51
CA TRP A 32 -23.73 33.27 4.08
C TRP A 32 -22.97 34.47 3.50
N LYS A 33 -23.37 35.70 3.86
CA LYS A 33 -22.66 36.93 3.49
C LYS A 33 -21.24 36.91 4.03
N TYR A 34 -21.05 36.54 5.31
CA TYR A 34 -19.72 36.40 5.91
C TYR A 34 -18.88 35.35 5.19
N PHE A 35 -19.46 34.21 4.81
CA PHE A 35 -18.77 33.17 4.04
C PHE A 35 -18.34 33.66 2.65
N LEU A 36 -19.18 34.41 1.95
CA LEU A 36 -18.84 35.01 0.66
C LEU A 36 -17.77 36.09 0.76
N THR A 37 -17.83 36.97 1.77
CA THR A 37 -16.78 37.97 1.98
C THR A 37 -15.47 37.37 2.48
N SER A 38 -15.52 36.32 3.31
CA SER A 38 -14.33 35.62 3.82
C SER A 38 -13.68 34.74 2.74
N GLY A 39 -14.48 34.24 1.79
CA GLY A 39 -13.98 33.57 0.59
C GLY A 39 -13.11 34.48 -0.28
N HIS A 40 -13.38 35.79 -0.30
CA HIS A 40 -12.59 36.78 -1.03
C HIS A 40 -11.24 37.08 -0.35
N TYR A 41 -11.18 37.06 1.00
CA TYR A 41 -9.93 37.26 1.75
C TYR A 41 -8.95 36.07 1.68
N LEU A 42 -9.43 34.85 1.41
CA LEU A 42 -8.58 33.67 1.19
C LEU A 42 -8.03 33.57 -0.25
N ALA A 43 -8.72 34.16 -1.22
CA ALA A 43 -8.23 34.25 -2.60
C ALA A 43 -7.12 35.30 -2.76
N GLU A 44 -7.19 36.39 -2.00
CA GLU A 44 -6.26 37.52 -2.11
C GLU A 44 -4.93 37.32 -1.34
N SER A 45 -4.83 36.30 -0.46
CA SER A 45 -3.55 35.93 0.19
C SER A 45 -2.76 34.84 -0.53
N LEU A 46 -3.33 34.22 -1.58
CA LEU A 46 -2.69 33.20 -2.41
C LEU A 46 -2.24 33.72 -3.79
N THR A 47 -2.61 34.95 -4.15
CA THR A 47 -2.10 35.68 -5.32
C THR A 47 -1.51 37.00 -4.87
N GLY A 48 -0.21 37.03 -4.62
CA GLY A 48 0.47 38.22 -4.13
C GLY A 48 0.51 39.35 -5.17
N GLY A 49 0.18 40.55 -4.70
CA GLY A 49 0.83 41.81 -5.07
C GLY A 49 0.02 42.75 -5.97
N GLU A 50 -0.37 43.91 -5.42
CA GLU A 50 -0.12 45.24 -6.00
C GLU A 50 -0.75 46.35 -5.12
N GLY A 51 0.09 47.20 -4.53
CA GLY A 51 -0.33 48.48 -3.94
C GLY A 51 0.22 49.63 -4.79
N GLY A 52 -0.67 50.46 -5.36
CA GLY A 52 -0.35 51.82 -5.82
C GLY A 52 -0.27 52.79 -4.63
N LEU A 53 0.31 54.00 -4.68
CA LEU A 53 0.35 55.01 -5.74
C LEU A 53 1.26 56.21 -5.34
N ARG A 54 1.73 56.97 -6.36
CA ARG A 54 2.27 58.38 -6.38
C ARG A 54 3.66 58.60 -5.77
N GLY A 55 4.63 59.36 -6.32
CA GLY A 55 4.76 60.36 -7.39
C GLY A 55 6.16 61.04 -7.23
N PRO A 56 6.60 61.97 -8.11
CA PRO A 56 7.92 61.90 -8.79
C PRO A 56 9.05 62.76 -8.20
N ALA A 57 10.32 62.34 -8.36
CA ALA A 57 11.48 63.24 -8.56
C ALA A 57 12.79 62.49 -8.91
N ALA A 58 13.48 63.02 -9.92
CA ALA A 58 14.95 63.07 -10.11
C ALA A 58 15.79 61.78 -10.33
N LEU A 59 16.24 61.60 -11.57
CA LEU A 59 17.57 61.06 -11.94
C LEU A 59 18.68 62.07 -11.53
N PRO A 60 20.00 61.73 -11.44
CA PRO A 60 20.69 60.62 -12.12
C PRO A 60 21.85 59.89 -11.35
N ARG A 61 22.44 58.89 -12.06
CA ARG A 61 23.83 58.35 -12.03
C ARG A 61 24.17 57.03 -11.27
N ARG A 62 24.34 55.98 -12.10
CA ARG A 62 25.54 55.12 -12.32
C ARG A 62 26.02 54.19 -11.17
N PHE A 63 25.86 52.87 -11.32
CA PHE A 63 26.91 51.87 -11.69
C PHE A 63 26.47 50.41 -11.39
N GLY A 64 26.67 49.51 -12.37
CA GLY A 64 27.10 48.11 -12.16
C GLY A 64 26.04 47.04 -11.84
N VAL A 65 25.48 46.39 -12.87
CA VAL A 65 24.83 45.06 -12.78
C VAL A 65 25.79 44.02 -13.33
N VAL A 66 26.10 42.99 -12.52
CA VAL A 66 26.76 41.75 -12.96
C VAL A 66 25.70 40.65 -12.89
N ALA A 67 25.35 40.08 -14.05
CA ALA A 67 24.55 38.87 -14.18
C ALA A 67 25.47 37.64 -14.01
N PRO A 68 25.02 36.55 -13.35
CA PRO A 68 25.78 35.30 -13.32
C PRO A 68 25.54 34.49 -14.59
N ASP A 69 26.66 34.02 -15.14
CA ASP A 69 26.85 33.36 -16.42
C ASP A 69 26.07 32.06 -16.64
N SER A 70 25.82 31.88 -17.92
CA SER A 70 25.25 30.75 -18.65
C SER A 70 25.86 29.37 -18.37
N ILE A 71 24.96 28.38 -18.42
CA ILE A 71 25.17 26.94 -18.56
C ILE A 71 26.11 26.61 -19.73
N PRO A 72 27.11 25.72 -19.61
CA PRO A 72 27.87 25.26 -20.76
C PRO A 72 27.10 24.16 -21.53
N LEU A 73 26.81 24.45 -22.80
CA LEU A 73 26.33 23.52 -23.81
C LEU A 73 27.40 22.44 -24.09
N VAL A 74 27.01 21.16 -24.02
CA VAL A 74 27.84 20.03 -24.48
C VAL A 74 27.66 19.89 -25.99
N SER A 75 28.69 20.17 -26.78
CA SER A 75 28.72 19.87 -28.21
C SER A 75 29.19 18.43 -28.45
N TYR A 76 28.53 17.73 -29.39
CA TYR A 76 28.97 16.44 -29.92
C TYR A 76 29.53 16.66 -31.32
N GLU A 77 30.84 16.51 -31.50
CA GLU A 77 31.44 16.33 -32.82
C GLU A 77 31.67 14.84 -33.09
N SER A 78 31.02 14.36 -34.15
CA SER A 78 31.30 13.05 -34.74
C SER A 78 32.28 13.25 -35.88
N SER A 79 33.52 12.81 -35.71
CA SER A 79 34.49 12.73 -36.82
C SER A 79 34.47 11.33 -37.41
N TYR A 80 33.96 11.21 -38.64
CA TYR A 80 34.16 10.04 -39.48
C TYR A 80 35.56 10.12 -40.10
N ARG A 81 36.36 9.05 -39.94
CA ARG A 81 37.49 8.77 -40.84
C ARG A 81 37.10 7.61 -41.73
N ALA A 82 37.07 7.87 -43.04
CA ALA A 82 36.94 6.86 -44.07
C ALA A 82 38.30 6.19 -44.30
N GLY A 83 38.32 4.85 -44.34
CA GLY A 83 39.46 4.05 -44.78
C GLY A 83 39.93 3.02 -43.76
N ASP A 84 39.22 1.90 -43.64
CA ASP A 84 39.84 0.56 -43.58
C ASP A 84 38.76 -0.55 -43.71
N PRO A 85 38.98 -1.62 -44.49
CA PRO A 85 37.99 -2.66 -44.69
C PRO A 85 38.16 -3.79 -43.66
N GLY A 86 37.16 -3.99 -42.80
CA GLY A 86 36.96 -5.26 -42.09
C GLY A 86 36.63 -5.17 -40.59
N GLY A 87 35.48 -5.75 -40.21
CA GLY A 87 35.30 -6.38 -38.90
C GLY A 87 34.69 -5.52 -37.78
N ALA A 88 33.38 -5.65 -37.60
CA ALA A 88 32.63 -5.09 -36.47
C ALA A 88 33.04 -5.72 -35.12
N THR A 89 33.60 -4.92 -34.21
CA THR A 89 33.52 -5.18 -32.75
C THR A 89 33.31 -3.86 -31.99
N LEU A 90 32.19 -3.78 -31.26
CA LEU A 90 31.80 -2.66 -30.39
C LEU A 90 32.72 -2.58 -29.16
N ASN A 91 33.80 -1.81 -29.26
CA ASN A 91 34.66 -1.49 -28.11
C ASN A 91 34.35 -0.10 -27.54
N ARG A 92 33.76 -0.13 -26.33
CA ARG A 92 34.07 0.73 -25.17
C ARG A 92 34.43 2.21 -25.46
N LEU A 93 33.40 3.06 -25.59
CA LEU A 93 33.55 4.52 -25.60
C LEU A 93 34.09 5.02 -24.25
N ARG A 94 35.34 5.49 -24.27
CA ARG A 94 36.04 6.13 -23.16
C ARG A 94 35.93 7.65 -23.36
N LEU A 95 35.13 8.32 -22.53
CA LEU A 95 35.07 9.78 -22.46
C LEU A 95 36.43 10.33 -21.98
N LYS A 96 37.09 11.16 -22.78
CA LYS A 96 38.13 12.08 -22.31
C LYS A 96 37.43 13.35 -21.80
N PRO A 97 37.70 13.82 -20.58
CA PRO A 97 37.22 15.12 -20.14
C PRO A 97 37.95 16.23 -20.90
N THR A 98 37.21 17.18 -21.46
CA THR A 98 37.74 18.48 -21.86
C THR A 98 38.20 19.21 -20.61
N LEU A 99 39.49 19.11 -20.31
CA LEU A 99 40.15 19.96 -19.34
C LEU A 99 40.43 21.28 -20.05
N THR A 100 39.88 22.36 -19.52
CA THR A 100 40.49 23.68 -19.65
C THR A 100 41.93 23.54 -19.18
N GLU A 101 42.87 23.91 -20.04
CA GLU A 101 44.29 23.87 -19.79
C GLU A 101 44.64 24.79 -18.62
N ASP A 102 44.83 24.22 -17.44
CA ASP A 102 45.79 24.71 -16.47
C ASP A 102 46.73 23.55 -16.15
N ALA A 103 47.97 23.71 -16.60
CA ALA A 103 49.01 22.70 -16.52
C ALA A 103 49.51 22.50 -15.08
N GLY A 104 49.71 21.22 -14.71
CA GLY A 104 50.90 20.86 -13.92
C GLY A 104 50.80 20.67 -12.41
N ARG A 105 49.88 19.83 -11.90
CA ARG A 105 50.16 19.04 -10.69
C ARG A 105 49.30 17.77 -10.63
N PRO A 106 49.85 16.57 -10.36
CA PRO A 106 49.04 15.40 -10.10
C PRO A 106 48.21 15.66 -8.84
N VAL A 107 46.90 15.86 -9.01
CA VAL A 107 45.95 16.06 -7.89
C VAL A 107 46.13 14.93 -6.91
N SER A 108 46.54 15.29 -5.68
CA SER A 108 46.87 14.32 -4.65
C SER A 108 45.66 13.45 -4.32
N ALA A 109 45.87 12.19 -3.94
CA ALA A 109 44.78 11.30 -3.57
C ALA A 109 43.89 11.89 -2.46
N ARG A 110 44.49 12.69 -1.57
CA ARG A 110 43.82 13.41 -0.47
C ARG A 110 42.86 14.49 -0.99
N GLU A 111 43.26 15.22 -2.02
CA GLU A 111 42.47 16.30 -2.61
C GLU A 111 41.27 15.76 -3.40
N ARG A 112 41.42 14.64 -4.12
CA ARG A 112 40.27 13.95 -4.76
C ARG A 112 39.24 13.48 -3.73
N VAL A 113 39.70 12.98 -2.58
CA VAL A 113 38.83 12.56 -1.48
C VAL A 113 38.07 13.75 -0.89
N GLN A 114 38.75 14.89 -0.70
CA GLN A 114 38.12 16.12 -0.21
C GLN A 114 37.06 16.64 -1.18
N HIS A 115 37.36 16.68 -2.49
CA HIS A 115 36.40 17.09 -3.51
C HIS A 115 35.18 16.17 -3.55
N THR A 116 35.41 14.85 -3.51
CA THR A 116 34.32 13.85 -3.46
C THR A 116 33.46 14.02 -2.21
N ASN A 117 34.07 14.26 -1.04
CA ASN A 117 33.33 14.53 0.20
C ASN A 117 32.53 15.83 0.10
N GLY A 118 33.10 16.88 -0.50
CA GLY A 118 32.40 18.14 -0.76
C GLY A 118 31.16 17.94 -1.61
N TYR A 119 31.27 17.17 -2.70
CA TYR A 119 30.14 16.82 -3.55
C TYR A 119 29.07 16.01 -2.81
N LEU A 120 29.47 14.95 -2.12
CA LEU A 120 28.54 14.09 -1.37
C LEU A 120 27.81 14.87 -0.26
N ARG A 121 28.52 15.74 0.47
CA ARG A 121 27.95 16.60 1.52
C ARG A 121 26.88 17.55 0.99
N LYS A 122 27.08 18.12 -0.20
CA LYS A 122 26.11 19.03 -0.83
C LYS A 122 24.95 18.29 -1.50
N SER A 123 25.16 17.03 -1.89
CA SER A 123 24.21 16.28 -2.71
C SER A 123 23.28 15.35 -1.91
N ILE A 124 23.74 14.79 -0.78
CA ILE A 124 23.02 13.72 -0.05
C ILE A 124 22.77 14.10 1.41
N THR A 125 21.53 13.91 1.87
CA THR A 125 21.19 13.79 3.29
C THR A 125 20.97 12.32 3.66
N PHE A 126 21.66 11.83 4.69
CA PHE A 126 21.47 10.48 5.22
C PHE A 126 20.29 10.44 6.17
N VAL A 127 19.40 9.45 6.02
CA VAL A 127 18.20 9.34 6.87
C VAL A 127 18.08 7.93 7.46
N PHE A 128 18.01 7.85 8.79
CA PHE A 128 17.72 6.63 9.53
C PHE A 128 16.27 6.62 9.97
N ARG A 129 15.46 5.79 9.29
CA ARG A 129 14.01 5.66 9.53
C ARG A 129 13.59 4.23 9.91
N ASP A 130 14.27 3.21 9.38
CA ASP A 130 14.03 1.79 9.70
C ASP A 130 14.95 1.34 10.85
N PHE A 131 14.52 1.62 12.08
CA PHE A 131 15.16 1.16 13.32
C PHE A 131 14.10 0.91 14.40
N TYR A 132 14.50 0.24 15.48
CA TYR A 132 13.65 -0.06 16.63
C TYR A 132 14.30 0.45 17.91
N ASP A 133 13.54 1.13 18.75
CA ASP A 133 14.03 1.70 20.01
C ASP A 133 14.65 0.66 20.96
N PHE A 134 14.08 -0.53 21.03
CA PHE A 134 14.48 -1.58 21.96
C PHE A 134 15.71 -2.41 21.55
N ASP A 135 16.16 -2.34 20.28
CA ASP A 135 17.35 -3.06 19.80
C ASP A 135 17.85 -2.40 18.50
N ASN A 136 18.85 -1.52 18.63
CA ASN A 136 19.41 -0.73 17.53
C ASN A 136 20.94 -0.59 17.60
N ASP A 137 21.58 -0.18 16.51
CA ASP A 137 23.03 0.09 16.42
C ASP A 137 23.29 1.49 15.81
N LEU A 138 22.43 2.45 16.17
CA LEU A 138 22.41 3.79 15.59
C LEU A 138 23.70 4.58 15.88
N LEU A 139 24.21 4.52 17.11
CA LEU A 139 25.43 5.23 17.52
C LEU A 139 26.60 4.91 16.57
N GLN A 140 26.88 3.63 16.38
CA GLN A 140 27.99 3.20 15.52
C GLN A 140 27.68 3.40 14.03
N SER A 141 26.41 3.31 13.63
CA SER A 141 25.98 3.57 12.25
C SER A 141 26.18 5.04 11.86
N ILE A 142 25.76 5.98 12.71
CA ILE A 142 25.94 7.42 12.52
C ILE A 142 27.43 7.77 12.61
N GLY A 143 28.16 7.20 13.58
CA GLY A 143 29.60 7.34 13.71
C GLY A 143 30.34 6.95 12.42
N SER A 144 29.97 5.83 11.81
CA SER A 144 30.56 5.39 10.54
C SER A 144 30.29 6.35 9.36
N VAL A 145 29.09 6.94 9.29
CA VAL A 145 28.74 7.91 8.25
C VAL A 145 29.53 9.21 8.42
N THR A 146 29.51 9.76 9.64
CA THR A 146 30.15 11.03 9.98
C THR A 146 31.68 10.96 9.93
N ALA A 147 32.27 9.81 10.25
CA ALA A 147 33.71 9.55 10.08
C ALA A 147 34.11 9.48 8.60
N LEU A 148 33.27 8.90 7.74
CA LEU A 148 33.57 8.79 6.31
C LEU A 148 33.39 10.13 5.57
N ILE A 149 32.33 10.88 5.89
CA ILE A 149 32.00 12.15 5.24
C ILE A 149 31.76 13.21 6.34
N PRO A 150 32.82 13.89 6.80
CA PRO A 150 32.69 14.94 7.80
C PRO A 150 31.76 16.06 7.34
N GLY A 151 30.85 16.49 8.22
CA GLY A 151 29.94 17.61 7.96
C GLY A 151 28.70 17.28 7.09
N VAL A 152 28.46 15.99 6.80
CA VAL A 152 27.24 15.55 6.11
C VAL A 152 26.00 15.68 6.99
N SER A 153 24.85 16.01 6.38
CA SER A 153 23.57 16.06 7.08
C SER A 153 23.05 14.64 7.36
N VAL A 154 22.73 14.36 8.63
CA VAL A 154 22.19 13.06 9.06
C VAL A 154 20.91 13.28 9.86
N PHE A 155 19.80 12.71 9.42
CA PHE A 155 18.53 12.78 10.14
C PHE A 155 18.18 11.41 10.73
N VAL A 156 17.82 11.39 12.01
CA VAL A 156 17.24 10.24 12.69
C VAL A 156 15.76 10.52 12.89
N ILE A 157 14.90 9.69 12.30
CA ILE A 157 13.45 9.92 12.28
C ILE A 157 12.75 8.76 12.97
N ALA A 158 12.16 9.03 14.12
CA ALA A 158 11.36 8.07 14.88
C ALA A 158 9.86 8.29 14.63
N PRO A 159 9.01 7.24 14.73
CA PRO A 159 7.56 7.44 14.70
C PRO A 159 7.07 8.25 15.92
N GLU A 160 7.62 7.93 17.10
CA GLU A 160 7.31 8.56 18.39
C GLU A 160 8.62 8.84 19.13
N LEU A 161 8.58 9.61 20.21
CA LEU A 161 9.76 9.83 21.05
C LEU A 161 10.14 8.50 21.74
N PRO A 162 11.33 7.94 21.45
CA PRO A 162 11.72 6.64 21.98
C PRO A 162 11.92 6.70 23.49
N TYR A 163 11.36 5.70 24.20
CA TYR A 163 11.57 5.51 25.63
C TYR A 163 11.93 4.03 25.93
N PRO A 164 13.04 3.75 26.64
CA PRO A 164 14.00 4.70 27.21
C PRO A 164 14.74 5.52 26.12
N PRO A 165 15.33 6.68 26.48
CA PRO A 165 16.11 7.47 25.53
C PRO A 165 17.20 6.63 24.86
N LEU A 166 17.36 6.82 23.54
CA LEU A 166 18.39 6.13 22.76
C LEU A 166 19.80 6.55 23.20
N ASP A 167 20.75 5.63 23.09
CA ASP A 167 22.17 5.87 23.43
C ASP A 167 22.80 7.04 22.66
N ILE A 168 22.24 7.41 21.50
CA ILE A 168 22.69 8.57 20.71
C ILE A 168 22.55 9.90 21.48
N PHE A 169 21.65 9.98 22.46
CA PHE A 169 21.42 11.17 23.28
C PHE A 169 22.35 11.26 24.49
N ASN A 170 23.06 10.19 24.83
CA ASN A 170 23.91 10.12 26.01
C ASN A 170 25.38 10.25 25.56
N PRO A 171 25.98 11.46 25.58
CA PRO A 171 27.41 11.59 25.41
C PRO A 171 28.09 10.90 26.61
N VAL A 172 28.83 9.82 26.38
CA VAL A 172 29.70 9.27 27.42
C VAL A 172 30.94 10.17 27.45
N PRO A 173 31.21 10.91 28.55
CA PRO A 173 32.41 11.69 28.67
C PRO A 173 33.62 10.75 28.73
N ALA A 174 34.66 11.09 27.96
CA ALA A 174 35.97 10.50 28.14
C ALA A 174 36.58 11.10 29.42
N THR A 175 36.35 10.48 30.57
CA THR A 175 37.07 10.82 31.82
C THR A 175 37.67 9.56 32.44
N GLY A 176 38.93 9.68 32.85
CA GLY A 176 39.84 8.59 33.17
C GLY A 176 39.51 7.78 34.43
N GLY A 177 40.06 6.57 34.46
CA GLY A 177 40.72 5.98 35.63
C GLY A 177 39.86 5.38 36.74
N GLY A 178 39.96 4.04 36.87
CA GLY A 178 39.82 3.34 38.16
C GLY A 178 38.63 2.40 38.28
N GLY A 179 38.78 1.15 37.84
CA GLY A 179 37.83 0.08 38.15
C GLY A 179 38.05 -1.17 37.32
N ASN A 180 38.80 -2.13 37.86
CA ASN A 180 39.01 -3.46 37.28
C ASN A 180 37.68 -4.16 37.00
N GLN A 181 37.39 -4.43 35.72
CA GLN A 181 36.56 -5.55 35.31
C GLN A 181 36.90 -5.98 33.88
N SER A 182 37.30 -7.24 33.77
CA SER A 182 37.80 -7.92 32.58
C SER A 182 36.67 -8.21 31.60
N GLY A 183 36.61 -7.43 30.52
CA GLY A 183 35.81 -7.73 29.34
C GLY A 183 36.31 -6.89 28.17
N ARG A 184 36.82 -7.53 27.12
CA ARG A 184 37.47 -6.91 25.93
C ARG A 184 36.70 -5.69 25.42
N ALA A 185 37.20 -4.49 25.75
CA ALA A 185 36.73 -3.22 25.24
C ALA A 185 37.23 -3.04 23.79
N ALA A 186 36.29 -2.90 22.85
CA ALA A 186 36.57 -2.35 21.53
C ALA A 186 36.87 -0.85 21.68
N ALA A 187 37.94 -0.38 21.03
CA ALA A 187 38.45 0.98 21.08
C ALA A 187 37.34 2.03 20.85
N GLY A 188 36.94 2.72 21.92
CA GLY A 188 35.99 3.84 21.90
C GLY A 188 36.70 5.16 22.15
N GLY A 189 36.83 5.99 21.11
CA GLY A 189 37.13 7.42 21.27
C GLY A 189 35.94 8.18 21.87
N PRO A 190 36.12 9.47 22.22
CA PRO A 190 35.04 10.29 22.77
C PRO A 190 33.82 10.31 21.84
N THR A 191 32.64 10.03 22.39
CA THR A 191 31.39 10.08 21.63
C THR A 191 31.11 11.52 21.17
N PRO A 192 30.80 11.77 19.89
CA PRO A 192 30.64 13.13 19.41
C PRO A 192 29.32 13.74 19.90
N ALA A 193 29.35 15.02 20.28
CA ALA A 193 28.16 15.76 20.69
C ALA A 193 27.26 16.08 19.48
N TRP A 194 26.55 15.10 18.96
CA TRP A 194 25.78 15.21 17.71
C TRP A 194 24.53 16.07 17.78
N PHE A 195 24.08 16.48 18.97
CA PHE A 195 22.84 17.25 19.15
C PHE A 195 23.09 18.63 19.76
N THR A 196 24.33 19.12 19.72
CA THR A 196 24.64 20.51 20.09
C THR A 196 24.27 21.47 18.97
N GLU A 197 24.13 22.75 19.32
CA GLU A 197 23.86 23.82 18.36
C GLU A 197 24.97 23.87 17.29
N GLY A 198 24.57 23.88 16.01
CA GLY A 198 25.50 23.81 14.86
C GLY A 198 25.88 22.40 14.39
N SER A 199 25.38 21.35 15.04
CA SER A 199 25.56 19.97 14.58
C SER A 199 24.80 19.68 13.27
N ASN A 200 25.38 18.82 12.44
CA ASN A 200 24.76 18.38 11.17
C ASN A 200 23.85 17.14 11.37
N VAL A 201 23.78 16.61 12.59
CA VAL A 201 22.95 15.47 12.94
C VAL A 201 21.70 15.99 13.65
N ARG A 202 20.52 15.58 13.20
CA ARG A 202 19.23 16.05 13.76
C ARG A 202 18.31 14.89 14.06
N PHE A 203 17.57 15.00 15.15
CA PHE A 203 16.54 14.05 15.54
C PHE A 203 15.15 14.63 15.29
N PHE A 204 14.27 13.84 14.68
CA PHE A 204 12.88 14.18 14.45
C PHE A 204 11.97 13.04 14.92
N HIS A 205 10.76 13.38 15.36
CA HIS A 205 9.68 12.43 15.58
C HIS A 205 8.47 12.79 14.72
N LEU A 206 7.71 11.80 14.27
CA LEU A 206 6.52 12.00 13.43
C LEU A 206 5.21 12.14 14.23
N ALA A 207 5.27 11.93 15.54
CA ALA A 207 4.12 12.08 16.43
C ALA A 207 3.62 13.53 16.44
N TYR A 208 2.31 13.68 16.56
CA TYR A 208 1.67 14.98 16.71
C TYR A 208 2.17 15.67 17.99
N ASP A 209 2.58 16.92 17.84
CA ASP A 209 3.11 17.75 18.92
C ASP A 209 2.51 19.15 18.77
N VAL A 210 1.75 19.57 19.79
CA VAL A 210 1.04 20.87 19.80
C VAL A 210 1.98 22.07 19.82
N THR A 211 3.25 21.86 20.18
CA THR A 211 4.24 22.94 20.29
C THR A 211 4.98 23.22 18.98
N LYS A 212 4.87 22.34 18.00
CA LYS A 212 5.64 22.39 16.75
C LYS A 212 4.81 22.90 15.59
N THR A 213 5.43 23.67 14.70
CA THR A 213 4.78 24.11 13.46
C THR A 213 4.65 22.96 12.47
N LEU A 214 3.81 23.10 11.44
CA LEU A 214 3.75 22.13 10.34
C LEU A 214 5.12 21.91 9.70
N LYS A 215 5.93 22.97 9.56
CA LYS A 215 7.28 22.84 8.99
C LYS A 215 8.17 21.92 9.84
N ASP A 216 8.06 22.04 11.16
CA ASP A 216 8.87 21.28 12.13
C ASP A 216 8.40 19.82 12.28
N THR A 217 7.14 19.52 11.97
CA THR A 217 6.59 18.16 12.03
C THR A 217 6.86 17.33 10.77
N PHE A 218 7.27 17.96 9.65
CA PHE A 218 7.61 17.26 8.41
C PHE A 218 9.13 17.28 8.13
N PRO A 219 9.88 16.20 8.49
CA PRO A 219 11.33 16.16 8.32
C PRO A 219 11.81 16.36 6.88
N VAL A 220 10.99 16.00 5.89
CA VAL A 220 11.28 16.17 4.46
C VAL A 220 11.46 17.65 4.08
N LEU A 221 10.80 18.58 4.79
CA LEU A 221 10.93 20.02 4.54
C LEU A 221 12.25 20.60 5.07
N HIS A 222 12.92 19.91 5.98
CA HIS A 222 14.25 20.30 6.48
C HIS A 222 15.40 19.80 5.60
N VAL A 223 15.12 18.95 4.61
CA VAL A 223 16.13 18.46 3.66
C VAL A 223 16.43 19.55 2.65
N SER A 224 17.67 20.04 2.65
CA SER A 224 18.19 21.03 1.70
C SER A 224 18.92 20.43 0.50
N THR A 225 19.33 19.16 0.59
CA THR A 225 20.07 18.46 -0.45
C THR A 225 19.12 17.91 -1.52
N ARG A 226 19.64 17.69 -2.73
CA ARG A 226 18.86 17.15 -3.85
C ARG A 226 18.42 15.70 -3.62
N TYR A 227 19.24 14.91 -2.95
CA TYR A 227 18.99 13.49 -2.73
C TYR A 227 18.92 13.12 -1.26
N VAL A 228 18.02 12.21 -0.95
CA VAL A 228 17.90 11.54 0.35
C VAL A 228 18.36 10.10 0.21
N LEU A 229 19.26 9.68 1.09
CA LEU A 229 19.70 8.30 1.20
C LEU A 229 19.15 7.70 2.49
N PHE A 230 18.11 6.88 2.36
CA PHE A 230 17.59 6.09 3.46
C PHE A 230 18.53 4.92 3.75
N MET A 231 19.04 4.90 4.98
CA MET A 231 19.89 3.84 5.49
C MET A 231 19.14 3.05 6.55
N PRO A 232 19.12 1.71 6.45
CA PRO A 232 18.64 0.87 7.55
C PRO A 232 19.65 0.92 8.70
N ASP A 233 19.18 0.59 9.90
CA ASP A 233 20.05 0.49 11.07
C ASP A 233 21.12 -0.60 10.92
N SER A 234 22.17 -0.49 11.74
CA SER A 234 23.31 -1.39 11.78
C SER A 234 24.06 -1.43 10.45
N VAL A 235 24.61 -0.29 10.05
CA VAL A 235 25.42 -0.15 8.83
C VAL A 235 26.85 0.28 9.15
N ARG A 236 27.80 -0.17 8.32
CA ARG A 236 29.17 0.33 8.31
C ARG A 236 29.54 0.75 6.88
N LEU A 237 29.95 2.00 6.71
CA LEU A 237 30.43 2.52 5.44
C LEU A 237 31.95 2.38 5.38
N THR A 238 32.44 1.60 4.42
CA THR A 238 33.88 1.38 4.21
C THR A 238 34.49 2.28 3.13
N GLY A 239 33.67 2.80 2.21
CA GLY A 239 34.17 3.58 1.08
C GLY A 239 33.11 4.40 0.36
N ARG A 240 33.58 5.36 -0.46
CA ARG A 240 32.76 6.38 -1.15
C ARG A 240 32.34 5.97 -2.56
N GLY A 241 32.99 4.95 -3.13
CA GLY A 241 32.77 4.52 -4.51
C GLY A 241 31.34 4.08 -4.79
N LEU A 242 30.72 3.35 -3.85
CA LEU A 242 29.33 2.89 -3.99
C LEU A 242 28.35 4.07 -3.97
N LEU A 243 28.53 5.03 -3.08
CA LEU A 243 27.71 6.25 -3.01
C LEU A 243 27.80 7.07 -4.30
N SER A 244 29.01 7.23 -4.83
CA SER A 244 29.24 7.95 -6.10
C SER A 244 28.58 7.23 -7.28
N ARG A 245 28.58 5.89 -7.28
CA ARG A 245 27.91 5.07 -8.30
C ARG A 245 26.39 5.18 -8.20
N MET A 246 25.83 5.25 -6.99
CA MET A 246 24.39 5.46 -6.78
C MET A 246 23.92 6.81 -7.33
N LEU A 247 24.66 7.89 -7.06
CA LEU A 247 24.37 9.22 -7.61
C LEU A 247 24.45 9.22 -9.15
N ARG A 248 25.49 8.59 -9.71
CA ARG A 248 25.60 8.48 -11.16
C ARG A 248 24.43 7.71 -11.78
N GLU A 249 23.98 6.63 -11.13
CA GLU A 249 22.88 5.79 -11.64
C GLU A 249 21.54 6.54 -11.63
N ILE A 250 21.25 7.31 -10.58
CA ILE A 250 19.99 8.09 -10.50
C ILE A 250 19.99 9.25 -11.50
N ASP A 251 21.15 9.86 -11.76
CA ASP A 251 21.32 10.94 -12.76
C ASP A 251 21.39 10.42 -14.21
N THR A 252 21.54 9.10 -14.42
CA THR A 252 21.69 8.55 -15.78
C THR A 252 20.32 8.58 -16.49
N PRO A 253 20.18 9.30 -17.61
CA PRO A 253 18.90 9.41 -18.31
C PRO A 253 18.44 8.06 -18.86
N SER A 254 17.13 7.86 -18.95
CA SER A 254 16.54 6.71 -19.63
C SER A 254 16.85 6.69 -21.12
N GLY A 255 16.86 5.50 -21.74
CA GLY A 255 16.95 5.40 -23.21
C GLY A 255 15.85 6.19 -23.91
N SER A 256 14.65 6.25 -23.32
CA SER A 256 13.54 7.09 -23.77
C SER A 256 13.80 8.59 -23.63
N GLU A 257 14.41 9.04 -22.53
CA GLU A 257 14.79 10.45 -22.37
C GLU A 257 15.94 10.85 -23.27
N LEU A 258 16.89 9.96 -23.52
CA LEU A 258 17.97 10.18 -24.50
C LEU A 258 17.39 10.35 -25.91
N LEU A 259 16.40 9.55 -26.29
CA LEU A 259 15.68 9.70 -27.56
C LEU A 259 14.87 11.01 -27.60
N LEU A 260 14.22 11.39 -26.49
CA LEU A 260 13.48 12.65 -26.37
C LEU A 260 14.43 13.85 -26.53
N GLN A 261 15.58 13.81 -25.85
CA GLN A 261 16.60 14.84 -25.92
C GLN A 261 17.21 14.93 -27.33
N GLN A 262 17.43 13.79 -27.99
CA GLN A 262 17.88 13.75 -29.38
C GLN A 262 16.83 14.33 -30.33
N HIS A 263 15.54 14.00 -30.16
CA HIS A 263 14.46 14.55 -30.97
C HIS A 263 14.31 16.07 -30.78
N GLN A 264 14.34 16.55 -29.53
CA GLN A 264 14.29 17.97 -29.22
C GLN A 264 15.48 18.73 -29.82
N HIS A 265 16.67 18.12 -29.77
CA HIS A 265 17.88 18.68 -30.40
C HIS A 265 17.76 18.73 -31.94
N LEU A 266 17.10 17.75 -32.58
CA LEU A 266 16.84 17.76 -34.03
C LEU A 266 15.83 18.85 -34.43
N LEU A 267 14.77 19.06 -33.64
CA LEU A 267 13.78 20.12 -33.87
C LEU A 267 14.42 21.52 -33.73
N LEU A 268 15.26 21.72 -32.71
CA LEU A 268 16.01 22.97 -32.54
C LEU A 268 17.00 23.22 -33.68
N LYS A 269 17.58 22.16 -34.26
CA LYS A 269 18.50 22.26 -35.39
C LYS A 269 17.77 22.58 -36.71
N GLN A 270 16.52 22.12 -36.89
CA GLN A 270 15.69 22.50 -38.04
C GLN A 270 15.22 23.96 -37.99
N ASN A 271 14.95 24.51 -36.80
CA ASN A 271 14.57 25.92 -36.67
C ASN A 271 15.76 26.90 -36.83
N GLY A 272 17.00 26.40 -36.92
CA GLY A 272 18.21 27.21 -37.08
C GLY A 272 18.65 27.45 -38.52
N HIS A 273 18.05 26.82 -39.53
CA HIS A 273 18.40 26.99 -40.94
C HIS A 273 17.13 27.07 -41.82
N GLY A 274 16.69 28.31 -42.07
CA GLY A 274 16.00 28.78 -43.29
C GLY A 274 14.80 28.01 -43.86
N GLY A 275 13.63 28.66 -43.83
CA GLY A 275 12.78 28.85 -45.02
C GLY A 275 11.99 27.66 -45.62
N ILE A 276 10.66 27.75 -45.49
CA ILE A 276 9.61 27.33 -46.46
C ILE A 276 9.59 25.86 -46.93
N GLY A 277 8.50 25.16 -46.59
CA GLY A 277 8.06 23.96 -47.32
C GLY A 277 7.05 23.13 -46.54
N GLY A 278 5.76 23.36 -46.79
CA GLY A 278 4.67 22.57 -46.23
C GLY A 278 4.62 21.15 -46.80
N GLY A 279 4.14 20.20 -45.98
CA GLY A 279 3.87 18.82 -46.41
C GLY A 279 3.49 17.95 -45.21
N GLY A 280 2.20 17.65 -45.09
CA GLY A 280 1.63 16.86 -44.01
C GLY A 280 2.12 15.41 -43.98
N GLY A 281 2.24 14.89 -42.76
CA GLY A 281 2.44 13.46 -42.49
C GLY A 281 2.23 13.20 -41.01
N GLY A 282 1.23 12.38 -40.69
CA GLY A 282 0.76 12.10 -39.32
C GLY A 282 1.86 11.72 -38.35
N GLY A 283 2.20 12.63 -37.45
CA GLY A 283 3.03 12.38 -36.27
C GLY A 283 2.16 12.31 -35.04
N ALA A 284 2.30 11.22 -34.28
CA ALA A 284 1.64 11.01 -33.00
C ALA A 284 1.69 12.28 -32.12
N SER A 285 0.54 12.65 -31.55
CA SER A 285 0.42 13.71 -30.54
C SER A 285 1.37 13.40 -29.37
N PHE A 286 2.54 14.04 -29.34
CA PHE A 286 3.51 13.93 -28.25
C PHE A 286 3.15 14.95 -27.17
N ASP A 287 2.81 14.43 -25.98
CA ASP A 287 2.40 15.24 -24.83
C ASP A 287 3.62 15.92 -24.19
N VAL A 288 3.74 17.23 -24.41
CA VAL A 288 4.83 18.11 -23.91
C VAL A 288 4.83 18.21 -22.38
N ASN A 289 3.78 17.75 -21.70
CA ASN A 289 3.65 17.75 -20.24
C ASN A 289 4.14 16.45 -19.56
N ARG A 290 4.80 15.53 -20.28
CA ARG A 290 5.26 14.29 -19.67
C ARG A 290 6.44 14.56 -18.72
N LYS A 291 6.16 14.54 -17.40
CA LYS A 291 7.18 14.61 -16.34
C LYS A 291 8.30 13.57 -16.62
N PRO A 292 9.58 13.91 -16.37
CA PRO A 292 10.70 13.00 -16.57
C PRO A 292 10.52 11.70 -15.76
N GLU A 293 11.07 10.59 -16.26
CA GLU A 293 10.91 9.27 -15.65
C GLU A 293 11.71 9.22 -14.34
N ARG A 294 11.04 9.44 -13.21
CA ARG A 294 11.69 9.44 -11.89
C ARG A 294 12.14 8.04 -11.48
N ARG A 295 13.27 7.99 -10.78
CA ARG A 295 13.92 6.75 -10.36
C ARG A 295 14.21 6.70 -8.87
N ILE A 296 14.21 5.47 -8.34
CA ILE A 296 14.77 5.15 -7.03
C ILE A 296 15.87 4.10 -7.20
N VAL A 297 16.99 4.28 -6.50
CA VAL A 297 18.12 3.34 -6.55
C VAL A 297 18.18 2.59 -5.22
N ALA A 298 18.00 1.27 -5.27
CA ALA A 298 18.13 0.39 -4.12
C ALA A 298 19.47 -0.34 -4.15
N VAL A 299 20.11 -0.49 -3.00
CA VAL A 299 21.38 -1.22 -2.85
C VAL A 299 21.31 -2.20 -1.69
N PRO A 300 21.55 -3.51 -1.91
CA PRO A 300 21.47 -4.52 -0.85
C PRO A 300 22.65 -4.46 0.13
N PHE A 301 22.55 -5.25 1.20
CA PHE A 301 23.61 -5.45 2.20
C PHE A 301 24.27 -6.82 2.04
N GLY A 302 25.54 -6.94 2.44
CA GLY A 302 26.32 -8.17 2.28
C GLY A 302 25.78 -9.37 3.08
N SER A 303 25.11 -9.14 4.21
CA SER A 303 24.51 -10.19 5.05
C SER A 303 23.24 -10.82 4.47
N ASN A 304 22.71 -10.26 3.38
CA ASN A 304 21.49 -10.73 2.74
C ASN A 304 21.61 -12.17 2.24
N ALA A 305 20.52 -12.93 2.35
CA ALA A 305 20.52 -14.33 1.93
C ALA A 305 20.54 -14.44 0.40
N LYS A 306 21.68 -14.87 -0.15
CA LYS A 306 21.99 -14.97 -1.60
C LYS A 306 21.11 -15.93 -2.42
N GLY A 307 20.23 -16.71 -1.77
CA GLY A 307 19.35 -17.68 -2.44
C GLY A 307 17.86 -17.51 -2.13
N ALA A 308 17.47 -16.36 -1.58
CA ALA A 308 16.07 -16.03 -1.35
C ALA A 308 15.54 -15.13 -2.47
N ALA A 309 14.24 -15.24 -2.77
CA ALA A 309 13.55 -14.29 -3.63
C ALA A 309 13.53 -12.91 -2.95
N ASN A 310 14.28 -11.98 -3.53
CA ASN A 310 14.51 -10.66 -2.96
C ASN A 310 13.63 -9.59 -3.59
N CYS A 311 13.17 -9.86 -4.81
CA CYS A 311 12.29 -8.96 -5.52
C CYS A 311 10.83 -9.30 -5.25
N VAL A 312 10.01 -8.25 -5.12
CA VAL A 312 8.57 -8.36 -4.99
C VAL A 312 7.90 -7.46 -6.03
N GLN A 313 7.02 -8.07 -6.82
CA GLN A 313 6.05 -7.39 -7.64
C GLN A 313 4.78 -7.12 -6.81
N LEU A 314 4.24 -5.92 -6.93
CA LEU A 314 3.06 -5.47 -6.22
C LEU A 314 1.90 -5.30 -7.21
N GLN A 315 0.71 -5.75 -6.86
CA GLN A 315 -0.49 -5.45 -7.65
C GLN A 315 -1.61 -5.00 -6.71
N LEU A 316 -2.01 -3.74 -6.84
CA LEU A 316 -3.07 -3.14 -6.03
C LEU A 316 -4.35 -3.02 -6.86
N ASP A 317 -5.38 -3.73 -6.44
CA ASP A 317 -6.72 -3.71 -7.01
C ASP A 317 -7.68 -3.14 -5.96
N LEU A 318 -7.84 -1.82 -5.97
CA LEU A 318 -8.71 -1.09 -5.04
C LEU A 318 -10.20 -1.43 -5.23
N PRO A 319 -10.75 -1.56 -6.46
CA PRO A 319 -12.13 -2.02 -6.67
C PRO A 319 -12.44 -3.34 -5.97
N ASN A 320 -11.50 -4.29 -5.95
CA ASN A 320 -11.64 -5.58 -5.27
C ASN A 320 -10.93 -5.67 -3.92
N TRP A 321 -10.52 -4.53 -3.34
CA TRP A 321 -9.90 -4.46 -2.00
C TRP A 321 -8.67 -5.35 -1.82
N THR A 322 -7.95 -5.64 -2.90
CA THR A 322 -6.94 -6.69 -2.94
C THR A 322 -5.56 -6.09 -3.18
N LEU A 323 -4.59 -6.54 -2.38
CA LEU A 323 -3.17 -6.28 -2.62
C LEU A 323 -2.43 -7.60 -2.77
N GLU A 324 -1.77 -7.77 -3.89
CA GLU A 324 -1.00 -8.96 -4.21
C GLU A 324 0.50 -8.67 -4.19
N TYR A 325 1.24 -9.55 -3.53
CA TYR A 325 2.69 -9.58 -3.48
C TYR A 325 3.16 -10.84 -4.19
N VAL A 326 3.87 -10.70 -5.31
CA VAL A 326 4.47 -11.81 -6.04
C VAL A 326 5.98 -11.73 -5.84
N THR A 327 6.54 -12.67 -5.08
CA THR A 327 7.98 -12.69 -4.84
C THR A 327 8.69 -13.52 -5.89
N GLY A 328 9.74 -12.97 -6.50
CA GLY A 328 10.51 -13.61 -7.56
C GLY A 328 11.99 -13.17 -7.55
N ASN A 329 12.75 -13.70 -8.51
CA ASN A 329 14.17 -13.37 -8.69
C ASN A 329 14.42 -12.37 -9.83
N GLU A 330 13.39 -12.02 -10.60
CA GLU A 330 13.49 -11.06 -11.69
C GLU A 330 13.77 -9.65 -11.13
N THR A 331 14.93 -9.10 -11.47
CA THR A 331 15.38 -7.79 -11.00
C THR A 331 14.84 -6.63 -11.85
N GLU A 332 14.50 -6.90 -13.10
CA GLU A 332 14.04 -5.91 -14.08
C GLU A 332 12.63 -5.41 -13.79
N ARG A 333 11.70 -6.32 -13.46
CA ARG A 333 10.28 -6.02 -13.17
C ARG A 333 10.01 -5.88 -11.69
N CYS A 334 10.94 -5.25 -10.98
CA CYS A 334 10.98 -5.34 -9.54
C CYS A 334 10.51 -4.06 -8.87
N ASP A 335 9.32 -4.10 -8.26
CA ASP A 335 8.70 -2.93 -7.61
C ASP A 335 9.28 -2.67 -6.21
N MET A 336 9.59 -3.74 -5.46
CA MET A 336 10.04 -3.65 -4.07
C MET A 336 11.15 -4.67 -3.77
N PHE A 337 12.14 -4.26 -2.98
CA PHE A 337 13.18 -5.16 -2.46
C PHE A 337 12.89 -5.54 -1.00
N LYS A 338 12.81 -6.85 -0.71
CA LYS A 338 12.30 -7.37 0.58
C LYS A 338 13.33 -7.42 1.71
N GLN A 339 14.61 -7.65 1.37
CA GLN A 339 15.68 -7.81 2.36
C GLN A 339 16.26 -6.46 2.80
N LYS A 340 17.27 -6.44 3.68
CA LYS A 340 17.90 -5.19 4.14
C LYS A 340 18.59 -4.48 2.98
N HIS A 341 18.30 -3.20 2.77
CA HIS A 341 18.83 -2.42 1.66
C HIS A 341 18.79 -0.91 1.97
N ALA A 342 19.63 -0.15 1.30
CA ALA A 342 19.60 1.31 1.28
C ALA A 342 18.80 1.80 0.07
N ILE A 343 18.17 2.98 0.18
CA ILE A 343 17.34 3.58 -0.88
C ILE A 343 17.78 5.02 -1.11
N LEU A 344 18.24 5.33 -2.33
CA LEU A 344 18.49 6.69 -2.79
C LEU A 344 17.29 7.19 -3.61
N VAL A 345 16.85 8.40 -3.29
CA VAL A 345 15.69 9.03 -3.90
C VAL A 345 15.86 10.54 -3.96
N GLU A 346 15.24 11.19 -4.95
CA GLU A 346 15.20 12.65 -5.06
C GLU A 346 14.26 13.27 -4.02
N THR A 347 14.68 14.37 -3.40
CA THR A 347 13.92 15.07 -2.35
C THR A 347 12.56 15.55 -2.86
N GLU A 348 12.46 15.96 -4.13
CA GLU A 348 11.20 16.40 -4.74
C GLU A 348 10.16 15.28 -4.79
N LEU A 349 10.58 14.05 -5.08
CA LEU A 349 9.69 12.90 -5.10
C LEU A 349 9.09 12.64 -3.71
N LEU A 350 9.87 12.84 -2.64
CA LEU A 350 9.38 12.70 -1.27
C LEU A 350 8.36 13.78 -0.89
N ARG A 351 8.46 14.98 -1.49
CA ARG A 351 7.52 16.09 -1.24
C ARG A 351 6.19 15.91 -1.98
N GLU A 352 6.19 15.18 -3.10
CA GLU A 352 4.97 14.86 -3.86
C GLU A 352 4.18 13.68 -3.29
N MET A 353 4.83 12.83 -2.50
CA MET A 353 4.19 11.67 -1.87
C MET A 353 3.29 12.06 -0.70
N PRO A 354 2.08 11.48 -0.56
CA PRO A 354 1.17 11.81 0.54
C PRO A 354 1.76 11.58 1.94
N ASP A 355 2.57 10.53 2.11
CA ASP A 355 3.23 10.22 3.38
C ASP A 355 4.44 9.30 3.17
N ALA A 356 5.56 9.89 2.73
CA ALA A 356 6.75 9.15 2.34
C ALA A 356 7.45 8.40 3.50
N LEU A 357 7.22 8.82 4.76
CA LEU A 357 7.90 8.33 5.95
C LEU A 357 7.01 7.42 6.83
N ALA A 358 5.84 7.03 6.32
CA ALA A 358 4.88 6.19 7.01
C ALA A 358 5.44 4.81 7.39
N SER A 359 5.02 4.30 8.55
CA SER A 359 5.24 2.89 8.92
C SER A 359 4.20 1.97 8.27
N PRO A 360 4.54 0.73 7.89
CA PRO A 360 5.87 0.11 7.93
C PRO A 360 6.78 0.62 6.81
N PHE A 361 7.93 1.21 7.19
CA PHE A 361 8.94 1.67 6.24
C PHE A 361 9.94 0.53 5.97
N PRO A 362 10.38 0.29 4.72
CA PRO A 362 10.07 1.03 3.49
C PRO A 362 8.88 0.47 2.68
N ASP A 363 8.14 -0.53 3.17
CA ASP A 363 7.06 -1.18 2.42
C ASP A 363 6.01 -0.18 1.88
N VAL A 364 5.56 0.77 2.72
CA VAL A 364 4.59 1.80 2.30
C VAL A 364 5.18 2.74 1.25
N PHE A 365 6.45 3.10 1.42
CA PHE A 365 7.18 3.94 0.48
C PHE A 365 7.21 3.29 -0.91
N TYR A 366 7.49 1.99 -0.99
CA TYR A 366 7.47 1.27 -2.28
C TYR A 366 6.08 1.20 -2.91
N ILE A 367 5.03 1.00 -2.11
CA ILE A 367 3.65 1.02 -2.62
C ILE A 367 3.32 2.40 -3.22
N GLN A 368 3.66 3.48 -2.53
CA GLN A 368 3.46 4.85 -3.04
C GLN A 368 4.29 5.12 -4.30
N ALA A 369 5.57 4.70 -4.30
CA ALA A 369 6.45 4.85 -5.46
C ALA A 369 5.91 4.12 -6.69
N LYS A 370 5.40 2.90 -6.54
CA LYS A 370 4.76 2.16 -7.63
C LYS A 370 3.52 2.89 -8.17
N LEU A 371 2.66 3.39 -7.27
CA LEU A 371 1.45 4.13 -7.68
C LEU A 371 1.79 5.44 -8.39
N ALA A 372 2.93 6.05 -8.05
CA ALA A 372 3.47 7.23 -8.72
C ALA A 372 4.22 6.89 -10.03
N GLY A 373 4.28 5.62 -10.45
CA GLY A 373 4.96 5.19 -11.68
C GLY A 373 6.48 5.31 -11.63
N VAL A 374 7.08 5.31 -10.44
CA VAL A 374 8.53 5.49 -10.25
C VAL A 374 9.28 4.21 -10.55
N LYS A 375 10.33 4.30 -11.37
CA LYS A 375 11.15 3.14 -11.74
C LYS A 375 12.18 2.82 -10.66
N LYS A 376 12.23 1.55 -10.25
CA LYS A 376 13.23 1.07 -9.29
C LYS A 376 14.42 0.44 -9.99
N VAL A 377 15.62 0.92 -9.69
CA VAL A 377 16.89 0.33 -10.13
C VAL A 377 17.56 -0.37 -8.95
N LEU A 378 17.93 -1.64 -9.13
CA LEU A 378 18.70 -2.38 -8.12
C LEU A 378 20.17 -2.36 -8.54
N LEU A 379 21.01 -1.64 -7.80
CA LEU A 379 22.42 -1.54 -8.14
C LEU A 379 23.18 -2.80 -7.71
N ASN A 380 24.03 -3.32 -8.59
CA ASN A 380 24.96 -4.38 -8.24
C ASN A 380 26.09 -3.83 -7.37
N GLY A 381 25.94 -4.00 -6.07
CA GLY A 381 26.88 -3.61 -5.01
C GLY A 381 26.30 -4.00 -3.65
N ALA A 382 27.10 -3.97 -2.60
CA ALA A 382 26.63 -4.28 -1.26
C ALA A 382 27.25 -3.36 -0.21
N PHE A 383 26.42 -2.88 0.71
CA PHE A 383 26.89 -2.22 1.94
C PHE A 383 27.30 -3.25 2.98
N GLN A 384 28.20 -2.86 3.89
CA GLN A 384 28.60 -3.69 5.01
C GLN A 384 27.62 -3.56 6.18
N ASP A 385 27.35 -4.67 6.82
CA ASP A 385 26.52 -4.74 8.02
C ASP A 385 27.31 -4.39 9.28
N GLY A 386 26.64 -3.77 10.24
CA GLY A 386 27.14 -3.56 11.59
C GLY A 386 26.79 -4.73 12.52
N ARG A 387 26.41 -4.40 13.76
CA ARG A 387 25.99 -5.38 14.77
C ARG A 387 24.74 -6.13 14.34
N LYS A 388 24.73 -7.46 14.45
CA LYS A 388 23.50 -8.25 14.21
C LYS A 388 22.45 -7.89 15.27
N LEU A 389 21.34 -7.33 14.82
CA LEU A 389 20.19 -6.97 15.65
C LEU A 389 19.18 -8.12 15.73
N PHE A 390 18.32 -8.08 16.74
CA PHE A 390 17.26 -9.07 16.99
C PHE A 390 17.79 -10.48 17.12
N THR A 391 18.82 -10.69 17.94
CA THR A 391 19.42 -12.02 18.16
C THR A 391 18.61 -12.86 19.14
N SER A 392 18.09 -12.22 20.21
CA SER A 392 17.30 -12.88 21.26
C SER A 392 15.87 -13.19 20.79
N TYR A 393 15.25 -14.18 21.43
CA TYR A 393 13.86 -14.55 21.13
C TYR A 393 12.87 -13.41 21.41
N HIS A 394 13.09 -12.67 22.51
CA HIS A 394 12.21 -11.59 22.93
C HIS A 394 12.23 -10.41 21.95
N THR A 395 13.41 -9.97 21.50
CA THR A 395 13.51 -8.85 20.55
C THR A 395 12.98 -9.23 19.17
N LYS A 396 13.20 -10.48 18.71
CA LYS A 396 12.57 -11.03 17.48
C LYS A 396 11.04 -11.01 17.58
N THR A 397 10.49 -11.47 18.70
CA THR A 397 9.04 -11.54 18.92
C THR A 397 8.42 -10.15 19.01
N LYS A 398 9.05 -9.23 19.75
CA LYS A 398 8.62 -7.83 19.86
C LYS A 398 8.58 -7.15 18.49
N ARG A 399 9.66 -7.29 17.70
CA ARG A 399 9.72 -6.80 16.30
C ARG A 399 8.60 -7.36 15.44
N ARG A 400 8.36 -8.68 15.50
CA ARG A 400 7.31 -9.36 14.72
C ARG A 400 5.92 -8.82 15.08
N ASN A 401 5.63 -8.64 16.36
CA ASN A 401 4.35 -8.14 16.84
C ASN A 401 4.14 -6.68 16.41
N GLN A 402 5.15 -5.82 16.56
CA GLN A 402 5.06 -4.43 16.12
C GLN A 402 4.87 -4.32 14.60
N ARG A 403 5.61 -5.09 13.80
CA ARG A 403 5.39 -5.14 12.34
C ARG A 403 3.98 -5.63 12.01
N LYS A 404 3.46 -6.64 12.70
CA LYS A 404 2.10 -7.15 12.48
C LYS A 404 1.06 -6.04 12.65
N GLU A 405 1.17 -5.24 13.71
CA GLU A 405 0.26 -4.10 13.93
C GLU A 405 0.47 -2.98 12.90
N GLN A 406 1.71 -2.66 12.54
CA GLN A 406 2.00 -1.68 11.48
C GLN A 406 1.39 -2.10 10.14
N PHE A 407 1.53 -3.36 9.73
CA PHE A 407 0.91 -3.87 8.51
C PHE A 407 -0.63 -3.87 8.60
N LYS A 408 -1.19 -4.20 9.76
CA LYS A 408 -2.64 -4.12 9.98
C LYS A 408 -3.15 -2.69 9.81
N ALA A 409 -2.43 -1.70 10.36
CA ALA A 409 -2.73 -0.29 10.19
C ALA A 409 -2.59 0.16 8.73
N LEU A 410 -1.54 -0.29 8.03
CA LEU A 410 -1.32 -0.04 6.61
C LEU A 410 -2.51 -0.50 5.76
N TYR A 411 -2.91 -1.77 5.88
CA TYR A 411 -3.99 -2.30 5.05
C TYR A 411 -5.31 -1.60 5.33
N ARG A 412 -5.58 -1.20 6.58
CA ARG A 412 -6.74 -0.36 6.90
C ARG A 412 -6.66 1.00 6.21
N ARG A 413 -5.51 1.67 6.25
CA ARG A 413 -5.30 2.99 5.62
C ARG A 413 -5.44 2.93 4.10
N LEU A 414 -4.89 1.90 3.46
CA LEU A 414 -5.03 1.66 2.01
C LEU A 414 -6.41 1.10 1.62
N GLN A 415 -7.29 0.83 2.59
CA GLN A 415 -8.58 0.18 2.37
C GLN A 415 -8.43 -1.17 1.64
N VAL A 416 -7.41 -1.95 1.99
CA VAL A 416 -7.17 -3.31 1.52
C VAL A 416 -7.77 -4.29 2.53
N LYS A 417 -8.55 -5.25 2.04
CA LYS A 417 -9.22 -6.27 2.87
C LYS A 417 -8.79 -7.70 2.54
N LYS A 418 -8.11 -7.92 1.41
CA LYS A 418 -7.52 -9.20 1.01
C LYS A 418 -6.06 -8.97 0.61
N VAL A 419 -5.16 -9.74 1.20
CA VAL A 419 -3.75 -9.74 0.85
C VAL A 419 -3.39 -11.11 0.32
N ILE A 420 -2.82 -11.16 -0.87
CA ILE A 420 -2.37 -12.39 -1.52
C ILE A 420 -0.84 -12.35 -1.55
N ARG A 421 -0.19 -13.38 -1.04
CA ARG A 421 1.27 -13.54 -1.12
C ARG A 421 1.58 -14.78 -1.91
N LYS A 422 2.18 -14.59 -3.07
CA LYS A 422 2.61 -15.63 -4.00
C LYS A 422 4.12 -15.75 -3.87
N ASN A 423 4.59 -16.88 -3.35
CA ASN A 423 6.00 -17.19 -3.21
C ASN A 423 6.35 -18.36 -4.13
N TYR A 424 7.24 -18.14 -5.09
CA TYR A 424 7.82 -19.25 -5.85
C TYR A 424 8.72 -20.07 -4.91
N LEU A 425 8.42 -21.36 -4.78
CA LEU A 425 9.26 -22.29 -4.07
C LEU A 425 10.45 -22.64 -4.96
N TYR A 426 11.67 -22.29 -4.53
CA TYR A 426 12.91 -22.67 -5.22
C TYR A 426 13.58 -23.81 -4.47
N ASP A 427 13.91 -24.87 -5.18
CA ASP A 427 14.61 -26.03 -4.63
C ASP A 427 16.08 -25.68 -4.38
N LYS A 428 16.53 -25.81 -3.13
CA LYS A 428 17.90 -25.55 -2.72
C LYS A 428 18.69 -26.86 -2.60
N ALA A 429 18.80 -27.60 -3.70
CA ALA A 429 19.54 -28.86 -3.72
C ALA A 429 20.30 -29.09 -5.04
N SER A 430 21.36 -28.30 -5.29
CA SER A 430 22.37 -28.66 -6.29
C SER A 430 23.76 -28.06 -6.05
N SER A 431 24.23 -27.98 -4.80
CA SER A 431 25.62 -27.54 -4.55
C SER A 431 26.37 -28.27 -3.42
N ARG A 432 26.09 -29.56 -3.19
CA ARG A 432 26.98 -30.43 -2.40
C ARG A 432 27.07 -31.82 -3.02
N GLY A 433 27.89 -31.94 -4.06
CA GLY A 433 28.51 -33.21 -4.41
C GLY A 433 29.70 -33.45 -3.48
N GLY A 434 29.64 -34.52 -2.69
CA GLY A 434 30.71 -35.01 -1.84
C GLY A 434 30.28 -36.36 -1.26
N PRO A 435 31.08 -37.43 -1.39
CA PRO A 435 30.64 -38.80 -1.12
C PRO A 435 30.51 -39.04 0.38
N VAL A 436 29.46 -39.75 0.79
CA VAL A 436 29.23 -40.21 2.17
C VAL A 436 29.41 -41.73 2.18
N PRO A 437 30.21 -42.31 3.09
CA PRO A 437 30.28 -43.76 3.25
C PRO A 437 29.14 -44.27 4.15
N PHE A 438 28.93 -45.57 4.01
CA PHE A 438 27.84 -46.44 4.46
C PHE A 438 27.85 -46.78 5.97
N GLY A 439 26.68 -47.17 6.51
CA GLY A 439 26.49 -47.87 7.80
C GLY A 439 25.92 -46.99 8.93
N SER A 440 25.01 -47.41 9.82
CA SER A 440 24.31 -48.67 10.08
C SER A 440 23.21 -48.40 11.14
N ALA A 441 22.22 -49.29 11.25
CA ALA A 441 20.93 -49.17 11.94
C ALA A 441 20.91 -49.40 13.47
N ALA A 442 19.70 -49.30 14.06
CA ALA A 442 19.21 -49.65 15.41
C ALA A 442 19.16 -48.51 16.47
N GLY A 443 18.13 -48.28 17.29
CA GLY A 443 16.77 -48.84 17.47
C GLY A 443 16.04 -48.16 18.65
N SER A 444 14.71 -48.39 18.81
CA SER A 444 13.83 -48.18 20.02
C SER A 444 13.68 -46.76 20.63
N SER A 445 12.61 -46.30 21.30
CA SER A 445 11.22 -46.72 21.57
C SER A 445 10.54 -45.61 22.42
N ALA A 446 9.24 -45.36 22.17
CA ALA A 446 8.17 -44.85 23.07
C ALA A 446 8.27 -43.50 23.84
N GLY A 447 7.17 -42.72 23.80
CA GLY A 447 6.85 -41.67 24.78
C GLY A 447 5.90 -40.57 24.28
N ALA A 448 4.65 -40.56 24.75
CA ALA A 448 3.58 -39.64 24.36
C ALA A 448 3.74 -38.20 24.88
N GLY A 449 3.21 -37.21 24.14
CA GLY A 449 3.07 -35.83 24.61
C GLY A 449 2.72 -34.84 23.50
N SER A 450 1.46 -34.39 23.46
CA SER A 450 0.93 -33.41 22.52
C SER A 450 1.63 -32.06 22.63
N ALA A 451 2.48 -31.75 21.65
CA ALA A 451 2.89 -30.39 21.34
C ALA A 451 2.81 -30.23 19.81
N ALA A 452 1.95 -29.33 19.34
CA ALA A 452 1.86 -28.94 17.94
C ALA A 452 3.16 -28.23 17.52
N ALA A 453 4.19 -29.03 17.24
CA ALA A 453 5.40 -28.60 16.59
C ALA A 453 5.09 -28.32 15.12
N ASN A 454 5.32 -27.09 14.69
CA ASN A 454 5.39 -26.70 13.28
C ASN A 454 6.47 -27.56 12.60
N ALA A 455 6.06 -28.72 12.10
CA ALA A 455 6.88 -29.55 11.24
C ALA A 455 7.21 -28.73 9.98
N ARG A 456 8.48 -28.40 9.79
CA ARG A 456 9.04 -27.98 8.51
C ARG A 456 8.68 -29.06 7.49
N ARG A 457 7.61 -28.85 6.72
CA ARG A 457 7.29 -29.70 5.57
C ARG A 457 8.47 -29.61 4.59
N LYS A 458 9.11 -30.76 4.39
CA LYS A 458 10.20 -30.96 3.44
C LYS A 458 9.65 -30.83 2.01
N TYR A 459 10.47 -30.21 1.17
CA TYR A 459 10.23 -29.95 -0.25
C TYR A 459 10.09 -31.27 -1.03
N VAL A 460 9.18 -31.29 -2.00
CA VAL A 460 9.00 -32.40 -2.94
C VAL A 460 10.11 -32.33 -3.99
N LYS A 461 10.89 -33.40 -4.11
CA LYS A 461 11.86 -33.60 -5.18
C LYS A 461 11.21 -34.46 -6.26
N SER A 462 11.05 -33.91 -7.45
CA SER A 462 11.01 -34.69 -8.69
C SER A 462 11.49 -33.78 -9.82
N TYR A 463 12.75 -33.95 -10.20
CA TYR A 463 13.29 -33.43 -11.46
C TYR A 463 13.10 -34.53 -12.49
N GLU A 464 12.35 -34.26 -13.55
CA GLU A 464 12.64 -34.75 -14.90
C GLU A 464 12.14 -33.70 -15.91
N HIS A 465 12.90 -33.54 -16.99
CA HIS A 465 12.65 -32.57 -18.06
C HIS A 465 11.23 -32.68 -18.61
N ASN A 466 10.44 -31.61 -18.48
CA ASN A 466 9.35 -31.12 -19.37
C ASN A 466 8.34 -30.31 -18.54
N ASN A 467 8.08 -29.04 -18.91
CA ASN A 467 6.92 -28.24 -18.48
C ASN A 467 6.43 -28.43 -17.02
N GLN A 468 7.32 -28.39 -16.02
CA GLN A 468 6.91 -28.53 -14.63
C GLN A 468 6.61 -27.17 -14.01
N THR A 469 5.33 -26.96 -13.69
CA THR A 469 4.79 -25.82 -12.96
C THR A 469 5.53 -25.61 -11.65
N ILE A 470 6.27 -24.50 -11.53
CA ILE A 470 6.87 -24.08 -10.26
C ILE A 470 5.74 -24.01 -9.22
N SER A 471 5.85 -24.79 -8.15
CA SER A 471 4.82 -24.81 -7.11
C SER A 471 4.76 -23.44 -6.42
N LEU A 472 3.69 -22.72 -6.71
CA LEU A 472 3.45 -21.39 -6.19
C LEU A 472 2.75 -21.50 -4.84
N LEU A 473 3.46 -21.22 -3.75
CA LEU A 473 2.83 -21.12 -2.45
C LEU A 473 2.03 -19.81 -2.40
N THR A 474 0.71 -19.94 -2.45
CA THR A 474 -0.22 -18.81 -2.36
C THR A 474 -0.81 -18.74 -0.95
N GLU A 475 -0.43 -17.73 -0.19
CA GLU A 475 -1.00 -17.42 1.10
C GLU A 475 -2.02 -16.29 0.95
N ILE A 476 -3.27 -16.53 1.37
CA ILE A 476 -4.33 -15.51 1.35
C ILE A 476 -4.66 -15.12 2.79
N THR A 477 -4.64 -13.83 3.08
CA THR A 477 -5.00 -13.28 4.39
C THR A 477 -6.08 -12.22 4.23
N PHE A 478 -7.09 -12.26 5.08
CA PHE A 478 -8.15 -11.25 5.11
C PHE A 478 -7.95 -10.27 6.27
N TYR A 479 -8.18 -8.98 6.01
CA TYR A 479 -8.08 -7.88 6.96
C TYR A 479 -9.42 -7.11 7.06
N GLY A 480 -10.53 -7.84 7.00
CA GLY A 480 -11.89 -7.30 7.01
C GLY A 480 -12.74 -7.76 8.19
N CYS A 481 -14.02 -8.03 7.95
CA CYS A 481 -14.93 -8.48 9.01
C CYS A 481 -14.72 -9.96 9.37
N GLU A 482 -14.82 -10.24 10.66
CA GLU A 482 -14.81 -11.55 11.30
C GLU A 482 -16.17 -11.84 11.96
N LYS A 483 -16.30 -13.00 12.61
CA LYS A 483 -17.57 -13.45 13.20
C LYS A 483 -18.01 -12.57 14.37
N GLN A 484 -17.07 -12.04 15.13
CA GLN A 484 -17.28 -11.19 16.29
C GLN A 484 -17.35 -9.69 15.95
N THR A 485 -17.17 -9.31 14.68
CA THR A 485 -17.20 -7.91 14.23
C THR A 485 -18.42 -7.64 13.35
N ARG A 486 -18.83 -6.37 13.25
CA ARG A 486 -19.86 -5.97 12.28
C ARG A 486 -19.41 -6.21 10.84
N SER A 487 -20.38 -6.40 9.95
CA SER A 487 -20.12 -6.60 8.52
C SER A 487 -19.47 -5.36 7.89
N CYS A 488 -18.62 -5.57 6.88
CA CYS A 488 -18.10 -4.46 6.08
C CYS A 488 -19.11 -3.93 5.06
N ILE A 489 -20.28 -4.56 4.91
CA ILE A 489 -21.33 -4.12 3.98
C ILE A 489 -22.07 -2.90 4.54
N GLY A 490 -22.22 -2.83 5.87
CA GLY A 490 -22.96 -1.76 6.53
C GLY A 490 -24.47 -1.86 6.27
N GLN A 491 -25.18 -0.77 6.52
CA GLN A 491 -26.58 -0.64 6.14
C GLN A 491 -26.70 -0.42 4.63
N VAL A 492 -27.65 -1.11 4.00
CA VAL A 492 -27.93 -0.99 2.56
C VAL A 492 -29.13 -0.08 2.39
N HIS A 493 -28.95 1.05 1.71
CA HIS A 493 -30.02 2.01 1.43
C HIS A 493 -30.45 1.87 -0.03
N ASN A 494 -31.75 1.74 -0.29
CA ASN A 494 -32.34 1.59 -1.63
C ASN A 494 -31.67 0.49 -2.48
N GLY A 495 -31.33 -0.65 -1.87
CA GLY A 495 -30.67 -1.76 -2.56
C GLY A 495 -29.23 -1.47 -3.01
N ARG A 496 -28.61 -0.38 -2.54
CA ARG A 496 -27.24 0.01 -2.89
C ARG A 496 -26.35 0.15 -1.65
N PRO A 497 -25.39 -0.78 -1.45
CA PRO A 497 -24.40 -0.69 -0.38
C PRO A 497 -23.45 0.50 -0.57
N PHE A 498 -22.88 1.04 0.52
CA PHE A 498 -22.10 2.28 0.47
C PHE A 498 -20.87 2.19 -0.47
N TYR A 499 -20.21 1.03 -0.54
CA TYR A 499 -19.00 0.86 -1.34
C TYR A 499 -19.23 0.98 -2.84
N ARG A 500 -20.48 0.83 -3.30
CA ARG A 500 -20.86 1.08 -4.70
C ARG A 500 -20.83 2.55 -5.09
N TYR A 501 -20.90 3.46 -4.11
CA TYR A 501 -20.67 4.88 -4.36
C TYR A 501 -19.18 5.20 -4.50
N LEU A 502 -18.31 4.33 -3.99
CA LEU A 502 -16.85 4.44 -4.10
C LEU A 502 -16.29 3.75 -5.36
N GLY A 503 -17.14 3.25 -6.26
CA GLY A 503 -16.71 2.49 -7.44
C GLY A 503 -16.07 1.14 -7.08
N ARG A 504 -16.45 0.53 -5.95
CA ARG A 504 -15.88 -0.73 -5.45
C ARG A 504 -16.91 -1.85 -5.44
N ASN A 505 -16.40 -3.07 -5.45
CA ASN A 505 -17.16 -4.31 -5.33
C ASN A 505 -17.37 -4.70 -3.87
N THR A 506 -18.06 -5.82 -3.63
CA THR A 506 -18.25 -6.31 -2.26
C THR A 506 -16.90 -6.67 -1.63
N PRO A 507 -16.65 -6.26 -0.38
CA PRO A 507 -15.47 -6.69 0.36
C PRO A 507 -15.25 -8.21 0.29
N PRO A 508 -14.05 -8.69 -0.09
CA PRO A 508 -13.80 -10.12 -0.27
C PRO A 508 -13.97 -10.93 1.02
N CYS A 509 -13.69 -10.33 2.18
CA CYS A 509 -14.00 -10.93 3.47
C CYS A 509 -15.51 -11.18 3.64
N CYS A 510 -16.37 -10.28 3.14
CA CYS A 510 -17.81 -10.43 3.23
C CYS A 510 -18.33 -11.47 2.25
N LEU A 511 -17.80 -11.51 1.02
CA LEU A 511 -18.13 -12.54 0.05
C LEU A 511 -17.83 -13.95 0.59
N GLU A 512 -16.66 -14.15 1.22
CA GLU A 512 -16.33 -15.44 1.82
C GLU A 512 -17.29 -15.84 2.95
N LYS A 513 -17.78 -14.86 3.74
CA LYS A 513 -18.77 -15.15 4.79
C LYS A 513 -20.14 -15.43 4.20
N LEU A 514 -20.54 -14.72 3.14
CA LEU A 514 -21.78 -14.96 2.41
C LEU A 514 -21.79 -16.38 1.83
N LYS A 515 -20.68 -16.83 1.22
CA LYS A 515 -20.50 -18.21 0.78
C LYS A 515 -20.57 -19.21 1.93
N ALA A 516 -19.99 -18.90 3.09
CA ALA A 516 -20.02 -19.78 4.26
C ALA A 516 -21.45 -19.94 4.81
N VAL A 517 -22.21 -18.86 4.93
CA VAL A 517 -23.63 -18.91 5.33
C VAL A 517 -24.44 -19.70 4.32
N PHE A 518 -24.23 -19.48 3.02
CA PHE A 518 -24.92 -20.22 1.97
C PHE A 518 -24.69 -21.72 2.08
N ARG A 519 -23.43 -22.16 2.21
CA ARG A 519 -23.12 -23.58 2.36
C ARG A 519 -23.79 -24.19 3.60
N HIS A 520 -23.74 -23.48 4.73
CA HIS A 520 -24.39 -23.92 5.97
C HIS A 520 -25.90 -24.09 5.82
N VAL A 521 -26.58 -23.13 5.18
CA VAL A 521 -28.03 -23.20 4.92
C VAL A 521 -28.38 -24.35 3.99
N VAL A 522 -27.62 -24.53 2.91
CA VAL A 522 -27.84 -25.62 1.95
C VAL A 522 -27.66 -26.97 2.63
N ASP A 523 -26.58 -27.13 3.41
CA ASP A 523 -26.32 -28.38 4.14
C ASP A 523 -27.46 -28.69 5.13
N GLU A 524 -27.96 -27.69 5.87
CA GLU A 524 -29.13 -27.85 6.75
C GLU A 524 -30.38 -28.28 5.97
N PHE A 525 -30.68 -27.61 4.85
CA PHE A 525 -31.86 -27.92 4.03
C PHE A 525 -31.82 -29.32 3.44
N GLU A 526 -30.67 -29.75 2.92
CA GLU A 526 -30.47 -31.09 2.38
C GLU A 526 -30.57 -32.16 3.49
N ASN A 527 -29.99 -31.91 4.66
CA ASN A 527 -30.02 -32.85 5.78
C ASN A 527 -31.44 -33.10 6.32
N VAL A 528 -32.29 -32.06 6.38
CA VAL A 528 -33.67 -32.17 6.87
C VAL A 528 -34.70 -32.44 5.76
N GLY A 529 -34.26 -32.50 4.50
CA GLY A 529 -35.12 -32.75 3.34
C GLY A 529 -36.09 -31.61 3.03
N ILE A 530 -35.66 -30.35 3.20
CA ILE A 530 -36.43 -29.17 2.76
C ILE A 530 -36.23 -29.00 1.25
N ARG A 531 -37.34 -28.88 0.50
CA ARG A 531 -37.28 -28.54 -0.93
C ARG A 531 -37.00 -27.06 -1.11
N TYR A 532 -35.92 -26.74 -1.81
CA TYR A 532 -35.45 -25.38 -2.02
C TYR A 532 -34.97 -25.15 -3.44
N TRP A 533 -34.85 -23.89 -3.86
CA TRP A 533 -34.25 -23.49 -5.12
C TRP A 533 -33.55 -22.12 -5.01
N LEU A 534 -32.55 -21.91 -5.86
CA LEU A 534 -31.87 -20.61 -6.00
C LEU A 534 -32.81 -19.59 -6.65
N ASP A 535 -32.86 -18.36 -6.11
CA ASP A 535 -33.82 -17.34 -6.56
C ASP A 535 -33.17 -15.96 -6.83
N ASN A 536 -33.92 -15.08 -7.50
CA ASN A 536 -33.61 -13.68 -7.75
C ASN A 536 -32.19 -13.45 -8.32
N ARG A 537 -31.45 -12.49 -7.75
CA ARG A 537 -30.12 -12.09 -8.25
C ARG A 537 -29.11 -13.23 -8.20
N ALA A 538 -29.17 -14.08 -7.17
CA ALA A 538 -28.24 -15.19 -7.05
C ALA A 538 -28.43 -16.23 -8.16
N LEU A 539 -29.67 -16.48 -8.58
CA LEU A 539 -29.98 -17.34 -9.72
C LEU A 539 -29.47 -16.75 -11.03
N ARG A 540 -29.72 -15.45 -11.27
CA ARG A 540 -29.20 -14.73 -12.44
C ARG A 540 -27.67 -14.82 -12.50
N ASP A 541 -26.99 -14.51 -11.39
CA ASP A 541 -25.52 -14.56 -11.31
C ASP A 541 -24.98 -15.97 -11.58
N ALA A 542 -25.68 -17.02 -11.10
CA ALA A 542 -25.31 -18.41 -11.35
C ALA A 542 -25.33 -18.76 -12.85
N ILE A 543 -26.29 -18.23 -13.61
CA ILE A 543 -26.41 -18.47 -15.05
C ILE A 543 -25.41 -17.64 -15.84
N GLU A 544 -25.34 -16.34 -15.56
CA GLU A 544 -24.51 -15.39 -16.33
C GLU A 544 -23.02 -15.52 -16.03
N LEU A 545 -22.66 -15.64 -14.76
CA LEU A 545 -21.28 -15.58 -14.28
C LEU A 545 -20.73 -16.94 -13.85
N LYS A 546 -21.55 -18.00 -13.88
CA LYS A 546 -21.22 -19.34 -13.34
C LYS A 546 -20.72 -19.27 -11.89
N GLY A 547 -21.24 -18.32 -11.12
CA GLY A 547 -20.75 -18.01 -9.79
C GLY A 547 -21.53 -16.89 -9.09
N LEU A 548 -20.98 -16.40 -7.99
CA LEU A 548 -21.53 -15.26 -7.26
C LEU A 548 -20.94 -13.97 -7.82
N ALA A 549 -21.77 -12.95 -8.11
CA ALA A 549 -21.28 -11.69 -8.61
C ALA A 549 -20.30 -11.02 -7.63
N PRO A 550 -19.27 -10.31 -8.12
CA PRO A 550 -18.27 -9.64 -7.28
C PRO A 550 -18.89 -8.55 -6.39
N ASP A 551 -20.07 -8.07 -6.75
CA ASP A 551 -20.81 -7.02 -6.08
C ASP A 551 -22.04 -7.51 -5.30
N ALA A 552 -22.20 -8.83 -5.18
CA ALA A 552 -23.27 -9.45 -4.41
C ALA A 552 -23.10 -9.15 -2.92
N TYR A 553 -24.20 -8.79 -2.26
CA TYR A 553 -24.22 -8.50 -0.82
C TYR A 553 -25.22 -9.37 -0.04
N GLU A 554 -26.01 -10.16 -0.75
CA GLU A 554 -26.97 -11.14 -0.23
C GLU A 554 -27.11 -12.28 -1.23
N ILE A 555 -27.59 -13.44 -0.76
CA ILE A 555 -28.03 -14.55 -1.58
C ILE A 555 -29.46 -14.87 -1.18
N ASP A 556 -30.33 -15.09 -2.16
CA ASP A 556 -31.72 -15.44 -1.94
C ASP A 556 -31.94 -16.93 -2.28
N LEU A 557 -32.48 -17.67 -1.33
CA LEU A 557 -32.94 -19.04 -1.49
C LEU A 557 -34.44 -19.09 -1.23
N SER A 558 -35.19 -19.71 -2.14
CA SER A 558 -36.61 -19.98 -1.93
C SER A 558 -36.81 -21.42 -1.52
N PHE A 559 -37.88 -21.69 -0.78
CA PHE A 559 -38.17 -23.05 -0.31
C PHE A 559 -39.67 -23.24 -0.07
N ASN A 560 -40.12 -24.50 0.02
CA ASN A 560 -41.51 -24.79 0.35
C ASN A 560 -41.81 -24.43 1.82
N GLY A 561 -42.79 -23.57 2.03
CA GLY A 561 -43.28 -23.15 3.34
C GLY A 561 -43.85 -24.29 4.19
N ASP A 562 -44.37 -25.36 3.58
CA ASP A 562 -44.88 -26.54 4.31
C ASP A 562 -43.74 -27.28 5.04
N ASP A 563 -42.52 -27.19 4.50
CA ASP A 563 -41.35 -27.89 5.01
C ASP A 563 -40.66 -27.12 6.16
N VAL A 564 -41.17 -25.96 6.58
CA VAL A 564 -40.59 -25.15 7.68
C VAL A 564 -40.43 -25.94 8.98
N GLN A 565 -41.37 -26.84 9.30
CA GLN A 565 -41.35 -27.61 10.55
C GLN A 565 -40.24 -28.67 10.61
N ARG A 566 -39.64 -29.02 9.46
CA ARG A 566 -38.56 -30.02 9.36
C ARG A 566 -37.26 -29.52 9.97
N SER A 567 -36.93 -28.24 9.83
CA SER A 567 -35.74 -27.66 10.46
C SER A 567 -36.07 -27.11 11.85
N VAL A 568 -35.33 -27.59 12.85
CA VAL A 568 -35.42 -27.09 14.24
C VAL A 568 -35.03 -25.61 14.29
N ALA A 569 -34.05 -25.20 13.48
CA ALA A 569 -33.59 -23.82 13.44
C ALA A 569 -34.68 -22.87 12.89
N LEU A 570 -35.33 -23.24 11.79
CA LEU A 570 -36.44 -22.47 11.21
C LEU A 570 -37.64 -22.40 12.15
N ARG A 571 -38.05 -23.53 12.75
CA ARG A 571 -39.16 -23.58 13.72
C ARG A 571 -38.92 -22.66 14.92
N LYS A 572 -37.70 -22.64 15.46
CA LYS A 572 -37.34 -21.71 16.54
C LYS A 572 -37.36 -20.26 16.04
N ALA A 573 -36.78 -19.99 14.88
CA ALA A 573 -36.70 -18.66 14.27
C ALA A 573 -38.05 -18.02 13.96
N GLN A 574 -39.14 -18.81 13.80
CA GLN A 574 -40.51 -18.31 13.64
C GLN A 574 -40.98 -17.47 14.82
N THR A 575 -40.60 -17.86 16.03
CA THR A 575 -41.06 -17.22 17.27
C THR A 575 -40.03 -16.25 17.85
N ARG A 576 -38.75 -16.63 17.82
CA ARG A 576 -37.65 -15.81 18.35
C ARG A 576 -36.35 -16.07 17.60
N PRO A 577 -35.45 -15.08 17.47
CA PRO A 577 -34.12 -15.29 16.92
C PRO A 577 -33.37 -16.42 17.65
N HIS A 578 -32.72 -17.30 16.88
CA HIS A 578 -32.04 -18.49 17.38
C HIS A 578 -30.61 -18.53 16.82
N THR A 579 -29.62 -18.78 17.68
CA THR A 579 -28.25 -19.06 17.25
C THR A 579 -28.00 -20.56 17.36
N ASP A 580 -27.53 -21.18 16.28
CA ASP A 580 -27.21 -22.60 16.26
C ASP A 580 -25.85 -22.91 16.88
N GLU A 581 -25.52 -24.20 16.98
CA GLU A 581 -24.25 -24.69 17.55
C GLU A 581 -23.03 -24.24 16.74
N ALA A 582 -23.20 -24.11 15.43
CA ALA A 582 -22.17 -23.58 14.54
C ALA A 582 -22.03 -22.05 14.66
N GLY A 583 -22.88 -21.36 15.43
CA GLY A 583 -22.84 -19.93 15.71
C GLY A 583 -23.45 -19.04 14.62
N PHE A 584 -24.21 -19.59 13.68
CA PHE A 584 -25.03 -18.83 12.73
C PHE A 584 -26.33 -18.39 13.39
N HIS A 585 -26.83 -17.21 13.00
CA HIS A 585 -27.95 -16.58 13.66
C HIS A 585 -29.18 -16.54 12.75
N TRP A 586 -30.17 -17.35 13.09
CA TRP A 586 -31.43 -17.54 12.38
C TRP A 586 -32.50 -16.61 12.96
N LEU A 587 -33.16 -15.84 12.12
CA LEU A 587 -34.25 -14.96 12.54
C LEU A 587 -35.30 -14.79 11.45
N LYS A 588 -36.48 -14.30 11.83
CA LYS A 588 -37.45 -13.76 10.89
C LYS A 588 -37.18 -12.26 10.74
N ALA A 589 -36.97 -11.80 9.50
CA ALA A 589 -36.72 -10.40 9.21
C ALA A 589 -37.93 -9.55 9.59
N THR A 590 -37.70 -8.39 10.21
CA THR A 590 -38.76 -7.42 10.54
C THR A 590 -39.33 -6.77 9.28
N ASP A 591 -38.47 -6.54 8.30
CA ASP A 591 -38.84 -6.00 6.99
C ASP A 591 -39.07 -7.17 6.01
N GLY A 592 -40.25 -7.20 5.39
CA GLY A 592 -40.65 -8.24 4.45
C GLY A 592 -41.05 -9.60 5.05
N HIS A 593 -40.82 -9.87 6.34
CA HIS A 593 -41.27 -11.07 7.08
C HIS A 593 -40.78 -12.44 6.57
N TYR A 594 -39.73 -12.48 5.75
CA TYR A 594 -39.06 -13.73 5.35
C TYR A 594 -37.99 -14.15 6.39
N PHE A 595 -37.44 -15.36 6.28
CA PHE A 595 -36.39 -15.82 7.18
C PHE A 595 -35.01 -15.34 6.73
N ARG A 596 -34.10 -15.12 7.66
CA ARG A 596 -32.75 -14.65 7.36
C ARG A 596 -31.75 -15.37 8.26
N VAL A 597 -30.70 -15.90 7.65
CA VAL A 597 -29.61 -16.58 8.35
C VAL A 597 -28.38 -15.69 8.25
N GLN A 598 -27.94 -15.16 9.38
CA GLN A 598 -26.78 -14.29 9.49
C GLN A 598 -25.54 -15.08 9.87
N TYR A 599 -24.37 -14.60 9.45
CA TYR A 599 -23.08 -15.21 9.78
C TYR A 599 -22.83 -15.30 11.29
N SER A 600 -23.31 -14.31 12.04
CA SER A 600 -23.42 -14.35 13.50
C SER A 600 -24.37 -13.26 13.98
N LYS A 601 -24.63 -13.22 15.30
CA LYS A 601 -25.39 -12.13 15.93
C LYS A 601 -24.75 -10.75 15.71
N GLN A 602 -23.42 -10.66 15.68
CA GLN A 602 -22.69 -9.40 15.46
C GLN A 602 -22.48 -9.10 13.98
N ASN A 603 -22.33 -10.12 13.14
CA ASN A 603 -22.04 -10.00 11.72
C ASN A 603 -23.27 -10.34 10.88
N THR A 604 -23.96 -9.30 10.41
CA THR A 604 -25.27 -9.38 9.75
C THR A 604 -25.24 -9.77 8.27
N ILE A 605 -24.10 -10.21 7.73
CA ILE A 605 -24.03 -10.82 6.39
C ILE A 605 -24.93 -12.03 6.38
N ALA A 606 -25.80 -12.13 5.37
CA ALA A 606 -26.88 -13.11 5.44
C ALA A 606 -27.28 -13.69 4.09
N VAL A 607 -27.88 -14.86 4.19
CA VAL A 607 -28.70 -15.48 3.15
C VAL A 607 -30.16 -15.31 3.55
N ASN A 608 -30.98 -14.87 2.61
CA ASN A 608 -32.42 -14.71 2.82
C ASN A 608 -33.12 -15.99 2.36
N LEU A 609 -34.05 -16.49 3.18
CA LEU A 609 -34.84 -17.69 2.90
C LEU A 609 -36.30 -17.28 2.72
N LEU A 610 -36.82 -17.53 1.52
CA LEU A 610 -38.11 -17.05 1.04
C LEU A 610 -39.12 -18.21 1.01
N PRO A 611 -40.03 -18.31 1.99
CA PRO A 611 -41.00 -19.41 2.05
C PRO A 611 -42.14 -19.21 1.03
N PHE A 612 -42.37 -20.17 0.16
CA PHE A 612 -43.48 -20.15 -0.81
C PHE A 612 -44.45 -21.31 -0.54
N ASP A 613 -45.74 -21.06 -0.72
CA ASP A 613 -46.82 -22.03 -0.65
C ASP A 613 -47.14 -22.59 -2.04
N LEU A 614 -47.15 -23.91 -2.13
CA LEU A 614 -47.37 -24.70 -3.35
C LEU A 614 -48.77 -25.35 -3.37
N SER A 615 -49.56 -25.22 -2.31
CA SER A 615 -50.83 -25.93 -2.13
C SER A 615 -51.91 -25.60 -3.17
N SER A 616 -51.88 -24.38 -3.73
CA SER A 616 -52.89 -23.90 -4.66
C SER A 616 -52.79 -24.45 -6.09
N GLY A 617 -51.90 -25.41 -6.35
CA GLY A 617 -51.86 -26.24 -7.55
C GLY A 617 -51.39 -25.57 -8.84
N GLU A 618 -51.80 -24.34 -9.12
CA GLU A 618 -51.53 -23.65 -10.39
C GLU A 618 -50.53 -22.49 -10.22
N LEU A 619 -50.62 -21.78 -9.09
CA LEU A 619 -49.84 -20.58 -8.82
C LEU A 619 -49.11 -20.67 -7.48
N VAL A 620 -47.80 -20.45 -7.50
CA VAL A 620 -46.95 -20.41 -6.31
C VAL A 620 -47.07 -19.05 -5.63
N ARG A 621 -47.42 -19.03 -4.35
CA ARG A 621 -47.70 -17.79 -3.59
C ARG A 621 -46.70 -17.59 -2.44
N PRO A 622 -46.30 -16.36 -2.11
CA PRO A 622 -45.44 -16.11 -0.95
C PRO A 622 -46.16 -16.50 0.36
N SER A 623 -45.48 -17.25 1.23
CA SER A 623 -46.02 -17.70 2.51
C SER A 623 -45.66 -16.73 3.63
N GLY A 624 -46.56 -15.79 3.92
CA GLY A 624 -46.44 -14.87 5.07
C GLY A 624 -45.29 -13.85 4.98
N PHE A 625 -44.82 -13.55 3.77
CA PHE A 625 -43.77 -12.56 3.50
C PHE A 625 -44.16 -11.63 2.33
N TYR A 626 -43.64 -10.40 2.28
CA TYR A 626 -44.00 -9.37 1.29
C TYR A 626 -42.78 -8.58 0.77
N GLY A 627 -43.03 -7.73 -0.23
CA GLY A 627 -42.01 -6.91 -0.90
C GLY A 627 -41.72 -7.41 -2.32
N TRP A 628 -40.69 -6.84 -2.96
CA TRP A 628 -40.40 -7.13 -4.37
C TRP A 628 -39.99 -8.59 -4.64
N LYS A 629 -39.46 -9.28 -3.62
CA LYS A 629 -39.08 -10.72 -3.66
C LYS A 629 -40.30 -11.65 -3.61
N ALA A 630 -41.45 -11.18 -3.13
CA ALA A 630 -42.66 -11.96 -2.90
C ALA A 630 -43.54 -12.13 -4.16
N ARG A 631 -42.94 -12.12 -5.35
CA ARG A 631 -43.66 -12.27 -6.62
C ARG A 631 -44.14 -13.70 -6.81
N LYS A 632 -45.42 -13.80 -7.20
CA LYS A 632 -46.09 -15.05 -7.57
C LYS A 632 -45.61 -15.51 -8.96
N PHE A 633 -45.60 -16.82 -9.19
CA PHE A 633 -45.18 -17.43 -10.46
C PHE A 633 -45.88 -18.79 -10.67
N SER A 634 -45.87 -19.31 -11.90
CA SER A 634 -46.48 -20.60 -12.26
C SER A 634 -45.77 -21.77 -11.57
N VAL A 635 -46.52 -22.79 -11.13
CA VAL A 635 -45.94 -24.01 -10.55
C VAL A 635 -45.10 -24.82 -11.54
N GLU A 636 -45.33 -24.61 -12.85
CA GLU A 636 -44.65 -25.30 -13.95
C GLU A 636 -43.14 -25.07 -13.92
N PHE A 637 -42.70 -23.90 -13.42
CA PHE A 637 -41.29 -23.60 -13.23
C PHE A 637 -40.59 -24.55 -12.25
N LEU A 638 -41.33 -25.26 -11.40
CA LEU A 638 -40.79 -26.20 -10.41
C LEU A 638 -41.00 -27.67 -10.79
N HIS A 639 -41.69 -27.98 -11.90
CA HIS A 639 -42.03 -29.36 -12.27
C HIS A 639 -41.69 -29.64 -13.75
N PRO A 640 -40.54 -30.28 -14.04
CA PRO A 640 -39.46 -30.64 -13.11
C PRO A 640 -38.57 -29.43 -12.78
N MET A 641 -37.99 -29.41 -11.58
CA MET A 641 -36.90 -28.48 -11.27
C MET A 641 -35.64 -28.84 -12.06
N SER A 642 -34.84 -27.83 -12.38
CA SER A 642 -33.52 -27.96 -12.99
C SER A 642 -32.42 -27.85 -11.92
N THR A 643 -31.16 -28.01 -12.34
CA THR A 643 -29.99 -27.76 -11.49
C THR A 643 -29.03 -26.79 -12.14
N VAL A 644 -28.37 -25.96 -11.33
CA VAL A 644 -27.34 -25.02 -11.75
C VAL A 644 -26.11 -25.17 -10.89
N LEU A 645 -24.92 -25.09 -11.48
CA LEU A 645 -23.67 -25.08 -10.72
C LEU A 645 -23.50 -23.72 -10.04
N PHE A 646 -23.55 -23.69 -8.71
CA PHE A 646 -23.38 -22.46 -7.94
C PHE A 646 -22.47 -22.70 -6.75
N LEU A 647 -21.41 -21.88 -6.63
CA LEU A 647 -20.40 -21.98 -5.57
C LEU A 647 -19.75 -23.38 -5.41
N GLY A 648 -19.67 -24.13 -6.52
CA GLY A 648 -19.04 -25.46 -6.58
C GLY A 648 -19.96 -26.62 -6.22
N LYS A 649 -21.25 -26.40 -5.99
CA LYS A 649 -22.26 -27.45 -5.80
C LYS A 649 -23.36 -27.34 -6.87
N PRO A 650 -23.94 -28.47 -7.32
CA PRO A 650 -25.19 -28.44 -8.09
C PRO A 650 -26.33 -28.03 -7.15
N ILE A 651 -26.99 -26.92 -7.44
CA ILE A 651 -28.08 -26.37 -6.64
C ILE A 651 -29.36 -26.41 -7.45
N MET A 652 -30.47 -26.78 -6.81
CA MET A 652 -31.79 -26.78 -7.45
C MET A 652 -32.18 -25.37 -7.92
N CYS A 653 -32.76 -25.27 -9.12
CA CYS A 653 -33.29 -24.04 -9.67
C CYS A 653 -34.59 -24.30 -10.43
N PRO A 654 -35.41 -23.27 -10.65
CA PRO A 654 -36.56 -23.38 -11.54
C PRO A 654 -36.11 -23.78 -12.96
N ASN A 655 -36.95 -24.52 -13.70
CA ASN A 655 -36.75 -24.70 -15.13
C ASN A 655 -37.00 -23.37 -15.88
N ASN A 656 -36.66 -23.31 -17.17
CA ASN A 656 -36.85 -22.12 -18.01
C ASN A 656 -36.37 -20.82 -17.31
N VAL A 657 -35.15 -20.86 -16.76
CA VAL A 657 -34.63 -19.86 -15.81
C VAL A 657 -34.75 -18.42 -16.30
N ILE A 658 -34.53 -18.18 -17.60
CA ILE A 658 -34.59 -16.83 -18.19
C ILE A 658 -36.02 -16.28 -18.06
N GLU A 659 -37.02 -17.04 -18.46
CA GLU A 659 -38.44 -16.65 -18.35
C GLU A 659 -38.87 -16.51 -16.88
N TYR A 660 -38.40 -17.40 -16.01
CA TYR A 660 -38.64 -17.27 -14.57
C TYR A 660 -38.10 -15.94 -14.01
N LEU A 661 -36.87 -15.54 -14.40
CA LEU A 661 -36.26 -14.28 -13.98
C LEU A 661 -37.02 -13.06 -14.55
N GLU A 662 -37.54 -13.14 -15.78
CA GLU A 662 -38.39 -12.11 -16.38
C GLU A 662 -39.71 -11.93 -15.61
N VAL A 663 -40.38 -13.02 -15.25
CA VAL A 663 -41.60 -13.02 -14.41
C VAL A 663 -41.31 -12.37 -13.04
N LYS A 664 -40.15 -12.70 -12.45
CA LYS A 664 -39.66 -12.08 -11.21
C LYS A 664 -39.20 -10.63 -11.38
N LYS A 665 -39.14 -10.10 -12.62
CA LYS A 665 -38.59 -8.79 -12.98
C LYS A 665 -37.19 -8.56 -12.40
N VAL A 666 -36.37 -9.60 -12.40
CA VAL A 666 -34.95 -9.53 -12.06
C VAL A 666 -34.21 -9.26 -13.37
N LYS A 667 -33.79 -8.01 -13.54
CA LYS A 667 -32.90 -7.61 -14.65
C LYS A 667 -31.47 -8.00 -14.35
#